data_AF-A0A369TCN4-F1
#
_entry.id   AF-A0A369TCN4-F1
#
_cell.length_a   1.000
_cell.length_b   1.000
_cell.length_c   1.000
_cell.angle_alpha   90.00
_cell.angle_beta   90.00
_cell.angle_gamma   90.00
#
_symmetry.space_group_name_H-M   'P 1'
#
loop_
_entity.id
_entity.type
_entity.pdbx_description
1 polymer ?
#
loop_
_entity_poly.entity_id
_entity_poly.type
_entity_poly.pdbx_seq_one_letter_code
_entity_poly.pdbx_strand_id
1 'polypeptide(L)'
;MRRAPLYLSLLAGTVLAALPAAAQETVRIRAGEHDDFGRLVFDWSKPVRYRAYVQDGQLHLEFARRAAFQLGGVLPTLGDYVGQAAAGPHGYRLTFPMKDDFGLKHWTSGPKVVVDLKAPNAPPDSAPTVRMRVGEHDTFDRLVFDWSEQVAYSVERAPDGKGARVRFERPAKLDLSAFNGDGLPRVKGVGEVESGTNSGVTLDIPPQARLRHFKVGPKVVVDVLAAKAADGKPGDGKVPDTEETPAPTVTADSDDGAVERKPTRPPEKPEELARAVPEQASPKKGDAGAGTDAATGGDEPGAPLSLLPEAKKALSRSAAEEAGGSAGQNVGTSGQDAPDAEPEADSRDASPPDDSERPRSRVTRVSFSGDERFPPQKVARGLTPQPGEMPPAIAASDLGLPWAKRHVAAYRRDGDMWLVAAGRAPEAFALSVQNANPAVRKATQQSHDGATVVRFDAIPGLQIRPRQDEGRWQLSLAAQSALPSRPLRVEVRDGRVVIPVEAAGPVVDMADPGAGGRLYVVPLAGAGQGMSLRRDFPEFTLLPTVVGVAVVPKAEHVAVSTGEEGVVIHGGAQKLAISNPGHGGGADATADALNGRRLLDLRAWRRADEPYSKARRRLQKAVVDAPPAKKHLARLELARFYFAHGLAAETLGALDVYTEQAPRRAEDPQVRLMAGAAHALQGEWREAGEALTHPSLDGALDALPWRAAHAAATGADEAAVNAFHRSENVLGAYPDTVRKRLHLAIAEARLRLGDTKAAKHNLEVARALGHNRSDRAEVDYLLARKLLAEGDVEEAETLWRDVATSDHASSRARARFVMVERDLAADRIDRKEAIARLERLRFAWRGDSFEAVLLHRLADLYAAGAEYRRALTALRQAASHLPDTAWAQGAADRMRDIFKQVFLQGGADRMPPLKALALYESFRELTPAEPEGDRMISNLVDRLVEVDLLERAADLLDGQVRHRLAGARRTKAGARLASIYLLDAKPGKALDALDISKGTGGSKVLVDRRRHLRARALAKLHRGDEALALLRGDNSADGLRLKADIHADAGRWGKAADALDGLLPNTPKPGAAMAERNVRQVLRSAVALTLAGRRDELDGLQKRYGEAMRQSKHAETFRLLAGSEDGQGVSTIAQRLAEVSQAKAFMNTFQDSLQQQASLGGGQS
;
A
#
# COMPACT_ATOMS: atom_id res chain seq x y z
N MET A 1 -68.35 30.71 -39.32
CA MET A 1 -68.04 32.17 -39.36
C MET A 1 -66.54 32.37 -39.15
N ARG A 2 -65.95 33.52 -39.52
CA ARG A 2 -64.52 33.80 -39.31
C ARG A 2 -64.20 34.05 -37.82
N ARG A 3 -63.08 33.53 -37.31
CA ARG A 3 -62.04 34.25 -36.52
C ARG A 3 -60.89 33.32 -36.11
N ALA A 4 -59.67 33.84 -36.22
CA ALA A 4 -58.48 33.46 -35.45
C ALA A 4 -58.31 34.51 -34.31
N PRO A 5 -57.31 34.47 -33.39
CA PRO A 5 -56.08 33.66 -33.40
C PRO A 5 -55.63 33.16 -31.99
N LEU A 6 -54.29 33.06 -31.82
CA LEU A 6 -53.46 33.12 -30.60
C LEU A 6 -52.86 31.82 -30.02
N TYR A 7 -51.63 32.00 -29.52
CA TYR A 7 -50.70 30.99 -29.03
C TYR A 7 -50.86 30.75 -27.52
N LEU A 8 -50.63 29.52 -27.07
CA LEU A 8 -49.93 29.29 -25.81
C LEU A 8 -49.21 27.93 -25.84
N SER A 9 -47.88 27.95 -25.76
CA SER A 9 -47.04 26.74 -25.62
C SER A 9 -46.44 26.74 -24.22
N LEU A 10 -46.81 25.75 -23.39
CA LEU A 10 -46.44 25.73 -21.98
C LEU A 10 -44.99 25.27 -21.79
N LEU A 11 -44.19 26.05 -21.06
CA LEU A 11 -42.77 25.79 -20.84
C LEU A 11 -42.56 25.21 -19.44
N ALA A 12 -42.26 23.91 -19.35
CA ALA A 12 -42.05 23.19 -18.10
C ALA A 12 -40.64 22.57 -18.07
N GLY A 13 -39.68 23.32 -17.52
CA GLY A 13 -38.27 22.90 -17.47
C GLY A 13 -37.95 22.04 -16.25
N THR A 14 -37.67 20.76 -16.44
CA THR A 14 -37.09 19.87 -15.42
C THR A 14 -35.57 19.74 -15.61
N VAL A 15 -34.80 20.38 -14.73
CA VAL A 15 -33.33 20.25 -14.72
C VAL A 15 -32.94 18.93 -14.06
N LEU A 16 -32.71 17.90 -14.88
CA LEU A 16 -32.14 16.64 -14.41
C LEU A 16 -30.60 16.74 -14.37
N ALA A 17 -30.00 16.56 -13.20
CA ALA A 17 -28.57 16.71 -13.01
C ALA A 17 -27.79 15.53 -13.62
N ALA A 18 -27.11 15.76 -14.75
CA ALA A 18 -26.22 14.78 -15.36
C ALA A 18 -24.95 14.60 -14.51
N LEU A 19 -24.70 13.36 -14.06
CA LEU A 19 -23.40 12.99 -13.49
C LEU A 19 -22.35 12.89 -14.61
N PRO A 20 -21.13 13.40 -14.41
CA PRO A 20 -20.15 13.51 -15.48
C PRO A 20 -19.62 12.14 -15.91
N ALA A 21 -19.60 11.89 -17.22
CA ALA A 21 -18.79 10.82 -17.79
C ALA A 21 -17.31 11.05 -17.46
N ALA A 22 -16.54 9.97 -17.33
CA ALA A 22 -15.08 10.02 -17.26
C ALA A 22 -14.48 10.37 -18.63
N ALA A 23 -14.66 11.63 -19.05
CA ALA A 23 -14.14 12.15 -20.30
C ALA A 23 -12.61 12.05 -20.34
N GLN A 24 -12.07 11.76 -21.53
CA GLN A 24 -10.64 11.82 -21.81
C GLN A 24 -10.10 13.18 -21.36
N GLU A 25 -9.10 13.21 -20.47
CA GLU A 25 -8.72 14.44 -19.74
C GLU A 25 -8.41 15.58 -20.70
N THR A 26 -9.24 16.62 -20.69
CA THR A 26 -9.14 17.76 -21.60
C THR A 26 -8.01 18.68 -21.15
N VAL A 27 -6.78 18.38 -21.60
CA VAL A 27 -5.60 19.19 -21.30
C VAL A 27 -5.64 20.45 -22.15
N ARG A 28 -5.90 21.57 -21.49
CA ARG A 28 -5.78 22.89 -22.12
C ARG A 28 -4.30 23.20 -22.32
N ILE A 29 -3.95 23.54 -23.56
CA ILE A 29 -2.62 24.07 -23.87
C ILE A 29 -2.75 25.60 -23.89
N ARG A 30 -1.83 26.29 -23.22
CA ARG A 30 -1.65 27.73 -23.33
C ARG A 30 -0.30 28.01 -23.98
N ALA A 31 -0.31 28.83 -25.02
CA ALA A 31 0.87 29.42 -25.61
C ALA A 31 1.12 30.82 -25.01
N GLY A 32 2.38 31.25 -24.98
CA GLY A 32 2.77 32.60 -24.63
C GLY A 32 4.14 32.90 -25.22
N GLU A 33 4.26 34.02 -25.92
CA GLU A 33 5.52 34.53 -26.42
C GLU A 33 6.16 35.45 -25.36
N HIS A 34 7.48 35.40 -25.26
CA HIS A 34 8.30 36.25 -24.41
C HIS A 34 9.56 36.65 -25.18
N ASP A 35 10.14 37.79 -24.81
CA ASP A 35 11.21 38.48 -25.55
C ASP A 35 12.40 37.59 -25.97
N ASP A 36 12.74 36.57 -25.16
CA ASP A 36 13.83 35.60 -25.42
C ASP A 36 13.36 34.18 -25.81
N PHE A 37 12.05 33.84 -25.68
CA PHE A 37 11.55 32.47 -25.86
C PHE A 37 10.04 32.33 -26.05
N GLY A 38 9.63 31.31 -26.81
CA GLY A 38 8.25 30.84 -26.88
C GLY A 38 7.92 29.77 -25.83
N ARG A 39 6.79 29.89 -25.11
CA ARG A 39 6.38 28.97 -24.04
C ARG A 39 5.05 28.26 -24.31
N LEU A 40 5.06 26.94 -24.14
CA LEU A 40 3.89 26.04 -24.08
C LEU A 40 3.63 25.60 -22.62
N VAL A 41 2.39 25.69 -22.15
CA VAL A 41 1.96 25.18 -20.84
C VAL A 41 0.78 24.23 -21.01
N PHE A 42 0.94 23.01 -20.52
CA PHE A 42 -0.08 21.95 -20.51
C PHE A 42 -0.73 21.88 -19.13
N ASP A 43 -1.97 22.35 -19.02
CA ASP A 43 -2.74 22.36 -17.77
C ASP A 43 -3.41 21.00 -17.52
N TRP A 44 -2.70 20.08 -16.86
CA TRP A 44 -3.26 18.82 -16.34
C TRP A 44 -3.90 19.03 -14.96
N SER A 45 -4.87 18.18 -14.61
CA SER A 45 -5.52 18.13 -13.28
C SER A 45 -4.71 17.39 -12.21
N LYS A 46 -3.79 16.52 -12.64
CA LYS A 46 -2.90 15.70 -11.79
C LYS A 46 -1.51 15.62 -12.44
N PRO A 47 -0.43 15.41 -11.67
CA PRO A 47 0.90 15.18 -12.24
C PRO A 47 0.91 14.09 -13.32
N VAL A 48 1.83 14.24 -14.27
CA VAL A 48 2.00 13.32 -15.40
C VAL A 48 3.50 13.13 -15.64
N ARG A 49 3.95 11.88 -15.81
CA ARG A 49 5.29 11.62 -16.35
C ARG A 49 5.25 11.96 -17.83
N TYR A 50 6.29 12.61 -18.34
CA TYR A 50 6.37 13.00 -19.74
C TYR A 50 7.83 12.95 -20.22
N ARG A 51 8.01 13.00 -21.54
CA ARG A 51 9.28 13.19 -22.23
C ARG A 51 9.10 14.31 -23.25
N ALA A 52 10.09 15.17 -23.40
CA ALA A 52 10.13 16.19 -24.43
C ALA A 52 11.50 16.15 -25.09
N TYR A 53 11.56 16.18 -26.42
CA TYR A 53 12.81 16.13 -27.18
C TYR A 53 12.62 16.69 -28.59
N VAL A 54 13.70 17.22 -29.18
CA VAL A 54 13.75 17.58 -30.60
C VAL A 54 14.34 16.40 -31.38
N GLN A 55 13.73 16.06 -32.51
CA GLN A 55 14.28 15.09 -33.46
C GLN A 55 13.76 15.42 -34.86
N ASP A 56 14.63 15.41 -35.87
CA ASP A 56 14.30 15.60 -37.30
C ASP A 56 13.52 16.91 -37.59
N GLY A 57 13.90 18.01 -36.94
CA GLY A 57 13.22 19.30 -37.05
C GLY A 57 11.82 19.34 -36.42
N GLN A 58 11.51 18.39 -35.53
CA GLN A 58 10.23 18.30 -34.83
C GLN A 58 10.42 18.26 -33.32
N LEU A 59 9.63 19.05 -32.58
CA LEU A 59 9.46 18.90 -31.13
C LEU A 59 8.46 17.78 -30.85
N HIS A 60 8.92 16.70 -30.21
CA HIS A 60 8.08 15.60 -29.74
C HIS A 60 7.83 15.73 -28.24
N LEU A 61 6.54 15.64 -27.85
CA LEU A 61 6.07 15.66 -26.47
C LEU A 61 5.27 14.39 -26.19
N GLU A 62 5.79 13.52 -25.33
CA GLU A 62 5.17 12.24 -24.96
C GLU A 62 4.68 12.29 -23.51
N PHE A 63 3.43 11.93 -23.25
CA PHE A 63 2.83 11.95 -21.92
C PHE A 63 2.40 10.53 -21.51
N ALA A 64 2.66 10.14 -20.27
CA ALA A 64 2.32 8.80 -19.75
C ALA A 64 0.83 8.61 -19.42
N ARG A 65 0.00 9.63 -19.61
CA ARG A 65 -1.46 9.60 -19.44
C ARG A 65 -2.11 10.16 -20.71
N ARG A 66 -3.23 9.58 -21.15
CA ARG A 66 -3.95 10.00 -22.35
C ARG A 66 -4.75 11.28 -22.10
N ALA A 67 -4.69 12.24 -23.03
CA ALA A 67 -5.44 13.48 -22.95
C ALA A 67 -6.10 13.88 -24.27
N ALA A 68 -7.12 14.73 -24.19
CA ALA A 68 -7.73 15.43 -25.31
C ALA A 68 -7.13 16.84 -25.34
N PHE A 69 -6.10 17.04 -26.17
CA PHE A 69 -5.32 18.28 -26.18
C PHE A 69 -6.05 19.40 -26.92
N GLN A 70 -6.41 20.46 -26.21
CA GLN A 70 -7.01 21.65 -26.82
C GLN A 70 -5.93 22.55 -27.43
N LEU A 71 -5.65 22.32 -28.71
CA LEU A 71 -4.73 23.10 -29.54
C LEU A 71 -5.29 24.47 -30.00
N GLY A 72 -6.58 24.72 -29.79
CA GLY A 72 -7.28 25.94 -30.19
C GLY A 72 -6.75 27.19 -29.47
N GLY A 73 -5.82 27.90 -30.13
CA GLY A 73 -5.14 29.09 -29.61
C GLY A 73 -3.62 28.97 -29.45
N VAL A 74 -3.02 27.81 -29.75
CA VAL A 74 -1.56 27.62 -29.61
C VAL A 74 -0.77 28.27 -30.74
N LEU A 75 -1.27 28.16 -31.97
CA LEU A 75 -0.53 28.53 -33.19
C LEU A 75 -0.40 30.04 -33.46
N PRO A 76 -1.40 30.90 -33.17
CA PRO A 76 -1.25 32.35 -33.39
C PRO A 76 -0.24 33.05 -32.48
N THR A 77 0.17 32.40 -31.39
CA THR A 77 1.00 32.99 -30.31
C THR A 77 2.39 32.36 -30.22
N LEU A 78 2.69 31.36 -31.05
CA LEU A 78 4.02 30.77 -31.22
C LEU A 78 4.34 30.58 -32.70
N GLY A 79 3.74 31.42 -33.54
CA GLY A 79 3.74 31.29 -34.99
C GLY A 79 5.15 31.26 -35.58
N ASP A 80 6.12 31.91 -34.95
CA ASP A 80 7.52 31.97 -35.40
C ASP A 80 8.45 30.92 -34.78
N TYR A 81 7.98 30.17 -33.79
CA TYR A 81 8.72 29.06 -33.19
C TYR A 81 8.29 27.69 -33.77
N VAL A 82 6.99 27.46 -33.97
CA VAL A 82 6.44 26.15 -34.35
C VAL A 82 5.31 26.22 -35.37
N GLY A 83 5.28 25.22 -36.26
CA GLY A 83 4.20 24.95 -37.19
C GLY A 83 3.04 24.17 -36.57
N GLN A 84 2.09 23.74 -37.43
CA GLN A 84 0.85 23.08 -37.00
C GLN A 84 1.12 21.75 -36.27
N ALA A 85 0.67 21.67 -35.02
CA ALA A 85 0.86 20.49 -34.18
C ALA A 85 0.05 19.28 -34.68
N ALA A 86 0.73 18.15 -34.85
CA ALA A 86 0.12 16.85 -35.08
C ALA A 86 -0.05 16.10 -33.75
N ALA A 87 -1.28 15.74 -33.40
CA ALA A 87 -1.52 14.79 -32.32
C ALA A 87 -1.21 13.36 -32.82
N GLY A 88 -0.26 12.69 -32.17
CA GLY A 88 0.04 11.29 -32.44
C GLY A 88 -1.15 10.38 -32.12
N PRO A 89 -1.24 9.19 -32.75
CA PRO A 89 -2.35 8.29 -32.53
C PRO A 89 -2.50 7.94 -31.04
N HIS A 90 -3.74 7.71 -30.61
CA HIS A 90 -4.14 7.45 -29.23
C HIS A 90 -3.98 8.60 -28.23
N GLY A 91 -3.45 9.78 -28.60
CA GLY A 91 -3.48 10.98 -27.74
C GLY A 91 -2.55 10.91 -26.51
N TYR A 92 -1.40 10.26 -26.67
CA TYR A 92 -0.28 10.31 -25.71
C TYR A 92 0.89 11.17 -26.22
N ARG A 93 1.03 11.37 -27.54
CA ARG A 93 2.11 12.17 -28.14
C ARG A 93 1.54 13.40 -28.86
N LEU A 94 2.19 14.54 -28.73
CA LEU A 94 2.11 15.67 -29.67
C LEU A 94 3.45 15.82 -30.39
N THR A 95 3.40 16.20 -31.65
CA THR A 95 4.58 16.57 -32.44
C THR A 95 4.33 17.93 -33.09
N PHE A 96 5.27 18.86 -32.94
CA PHE A 96 5.22 20.18 -33.56
C PHE A 96 6.38 20.30 -34.55
N PRO A 97 6.14 20.71 -35.82
CA PRO A 97 7.21 21.16 -36.70
C PRO A 97 7.89 22.37 -36.07
N MET A 98 9.22 22.39 -36.02
CA MET A 98 9.98 23.58 -35.62
C MET A 98 10.32 24.42 -36.86
N LYS A 99 10.34 25.75 -36.70
CA LYS A 99 10.69 26.67 -37.79
C LYS A 99 12.20 26.90 -37.96
N ASP A 100 12.96 26.71 -36.89
CA ASP A 100 14.40 26.93 -36.78
C ASP A 100 14.95 26.05 -35.63
N ASP A 101 16.26 25.99 -35.45
CA ASP A 101 16.95 25.18 -34.43
C ASP A 101 16.87 25.83 -33.02
N PHE A 102 15.65 25.93 -32.48
CA PHE A 102 15.39 26.47 -31.14
C PHE A 102 15.85 25.52 -30.03
N GLY A 103 16.50 26.07 -29.00
CA GLY A 103 16.91 25.35 -27.80
C GLY A 103 15.70 24.94 -26.94
N LEU A 104 15.58 23.65 -26.63
CA LEU A 104 14.46 23.09 -25.87
C LEU A 104 14.74 23.04 -24.36
N LYS A 105 13.82 23.60 -23.56
CA LYS A 105 13.81 23.50 -22.09
C LYS A 105 12.43 23.04 -21.60
N HIS A 106 12.36 22.18 -20.58
CA HIS A 106 11.08 21.69 -20.08
C HIS A 106 11.13 21.29 -18.59
N TRP A 107 10.03 21.48 -17.87
CA TRP A 107 9.88 21.06 -16.46
C TRP A 107 8.40 20.90 -16.07
N THR A 108 8.14 20.44 -14.84
CA THR A 108 6.80 20.39 -14.23
C THR A 108 6.59 21.47 -13.17
N SER A 109 5.39 22.06 -13.13
CA SER A 109 4.96 23.01 -12.11
C SER A 109 3.62 22.58 -11.50
N GLY A 110 3.68 21.93 -10.35
CA GLY A 110 2.53 21.20 -9.78
C GLY A 110 2.09 20.07 -10.73
N PRO A 111 0.83 20.01 -11.17
CA PRO A 111 0.40 19.04 -12.18
C PRO A 111 0.80 19.44 -13.61
N LYS A 112 1.18 20.70 -13.84
CA LYS A 112 1.37 21.27 -15.19
C LYS A 112 2.72 20.86 -15.78
N VAL A 113 2.77 20.65 -17.09
CA VAL A 113 4.03 20.54 -17.84
C VAL A 113 4.28 21.85 -18.59
N VAL A 114 5.51 22.35 -18.54
CA VAL A 114 5.93 23.56 -19.25
C VAL A 114 7.08 23.21 -20.20
N VAL A 115 7.07 23.81 -21.39
CA VAL A 115 8.07 23.65 -22.43
C VAL A 115 8.38 25.02 -23.03
N ASP A 116 9.64 25.44 -22.98
CA ASP A 116 10.14 26.67 -23.57
C ASP A 116 11.03 26.35 -24.78
N LEU A 117 10.92 27.17 -25.83
CA LEU A 117 11.72 27.16 -27.05
C LEU A 117 12.49 28.47 -27.15
N LYS A 118 13.81 28.41 -27.00
CA LYS A 118 14.72 29.56 -26.99
C LYS A 118 15.37 29.79 -28.34
N ALA A 119 15.51 31.04 -28.76
CA ALA A 119 16.33 31.38 -29.93
C ALA A 119 17.79 30.89 -29.75
N PRO A 120 18.47 30.39 -30.80
CA PRO A 120 19.82 29.81 -30.67
C PRO A 120 20.91 30.82 -30.22
N ASN A 121 20.64 32.12 -30.28
CA ASN A 121 21.51 33.19 -29.76
C ASN A 121 21.06 33.74 -28.38
N ALA A 122 20.03 33.18 -27.74
CA ALA A 122 19.72 33.51 -26.34
C ALA A 122 20.87 33.01 -25.45
N PRO A 123 21.36 33.80 -24.46
CA PRO A 123 22.47 33.40 -23.63
C PRO A 123 22.16 32.08 -22.87
N PRO A 124 23.18 31.23 -22.66
CA PRO A 124 22.99 29.92 -22.06
C PRO A 124 22.30 30.03 -20.70
N ASP A 125 21.38 29.11 -20.45
CA ASP A 125 20.55 29.05 -19.27
C ASP A 125 21.43 29.17 -18.00
N SER A 126 21.29 30.28 -17.26
CA SER A 126 22.17 30.57 -16.14
C SER A 126 22.08 29.44 -15.10
N ALA A 127 23.22 28.79 -14.85
CA ALA A 127 23.28 27.59 -14.03
C ALA A 127 22.62 27.87 -12.68
N PRO A 128 21.59 27.10 -12.28
CA PRO A 128 20.66 27.50 -11.22
C PRO A 128 21.41 27.81 -9.92
N THR A 129 21.09 28.93 -9.29
CA THR A 129 21.73 29.33 -8.03
C THR A 129 21.24 28.42 -6.90
N VAL A 130 22.03 27.40 -6.56
CA VAL A 130 21.74 26.45 -5.49
C VAL A 130 22.29 27.01 -4.19
N ARG A 131 21.40 27.47 -3.32
CA ARG A 131 21.78 27.99 -2.01
C ARG A 131 22.18 26.85 -1.07
N MET A 132 23.38 26.96 -0.52
CA MET A 132 23.78 26.19 0.64
C MET A 132 23.24 26.86 1.91
N ARG A 133 22.74 26.07 2.86
CA ARG A 133 22.47 26.49 4.24
C ARG A 133 23.29 25.64 5.19
N VAL A 134 23.83 26.28 6.22
CA VAL A 134 24.53 25.63 7.33
C VAL A 134 23.64 25.57 8.57
N GLY A 135 23.91 24.63 9.47
CA GLY A 135 23.30 24.55 10.79
C GLY A 135 24.15 23.72 11.74
N GLU A 136 24.47 24.31 12.90
CA GLU A 136 25.14 23.60 13.98
C GLU A 136 24.15 22.71 14.74
N HIS A 137 24.58 21.51 15.12
CA HIS A 137 23.91 20.67 16.10
C HIS A 137 24.95 20.06 17.06
N ASP A 138 24.51 19.74 18.28
CA ASP A 138 25.34 19.29 19.41
C ASP A 138 26.33 18.17 19.04
N THR A 139 25.95 17.28 18.13
CA THR A 139 26.72 16.09 17.72
C THR A 139 27.24 16.12 16.27
N PHE A 140 26.74 17.03 15.42
CA PHE A 140 27.13 17.11 14.00
C PHE A 140 26.84 18.48 13.38
N ASP A 141 27.61 18.83 12.36
CA ASP A 141 27.42 20.04 11.56
C ASP A 141 26.63 19.67 10.30
N ARG A 142 25.61 20.44 9.93
CA ARG A 142 24.72 20.14 8.81
C ARG A 142 24.85 21.15 7.69
N LEU A 143 25.10 20.64 6.47
CA LEU A 143 25.06 21.38 5.22
C LEU A 143 23.83 20.92 4.42
N VAL A 144 23.05 21.86 3.90
CA VAL A 144 21.84 21.59 3.10
C VAL A 144 21.89 22.37 1.80
N PHE A 145 21.87 21.67 0.68
CA PHE A 145 21.84 22.25 -0.66
C PHE A 145 20.39 22.31 -1.14
N ASP A 146 19.85 23.52 -1.23
CA ASP A 146 18.46 23.79 -1.64
C ASP A 146 18.29 23.77 -3.16
N TRP A 147 18.42 22.57 -3.74
CA TRP A 147 18.01 22.31 -5.11
C TRP A 147 16.49 22.47 -5.27
N SER A 148 16.05 23.00 -6.41
CA SER A 148 14.64 23.14 -6.80
C SER A 148 14.03 21.84 -7.34
N GLU A 149 14.86 20.94 -7.83
CA GLU A 149 14.51 19.65 -8.45
C GLU A 149 15.40 18.55 -7.87
N GLN A 150 15.03 17.27 -8.01
CA GLN A 150 15.90 16.18 -7.54
C GLN A 150 17.17 16.07 -8.39
N VAL A 151 18.32 16.13 -7.73
CA VAL A 151 19.65 15.93 -8.34
C VAL A 151 20.25 14.60 -7.90
N ALA A 152 21.07 13.98 -8.75
CA ALA A 152 21.97 12.89 -8.36
C ALA A 152 23.30 13.46 -7.85
N TYR A 153 23.93 12.79 -6.88
CA TYR A 153 25.13 13.27 -6.21
C TYR A 153 25.97 12.12 -5.64
N SER A 154 27.29 12.30 -5.60
CA SER A 154 28.22 11.48 -4.83
C SER A 154 28.80 12.29 -3.65
N VAL A 155 29.25 11.58 -2.61
CA VAL A 155 30.07 12.13 -1.53
C VAL A 155 31.27 11.22 -1.34
N GLU A 156 32.45 11.75 -1.65
CA GLU A 156 33.72 11.03 -1.60
C GLU A 156 34.63 11.69 -0.56
N ARG A 157 35.48 10.91 0.11
CA ARG A 157 36.50 11.46 1.01
C ARG A 157 37.76 11.81 0.21
N ALA A 158 38.45 12.88 0.60
CA ALA A 158 39.73 13.20 -0.03
C ALA A 158 40.75 12.06 0.21
N PRO A 159 41.55 11.63 -0.78
CA PRO A 159 42.48 10.51 -0.63
C PRO A 159 43.57 10.70 0.43
N ASP A 160 43.89 11.96 0.79
CA ASP A 160 44.81 12.32 1.87
C ASP A 160 44.14 12.35 3.26
N GLY A 161 42.84 12.07 3.32
CA GLY A 161 42.00 12.12 4.53
C GLY A 161 41.64 13.53 5.01
N LYS A 162 42.08 14.61 4.36
CA LYS A 162 41.89 16.01 4.78
C LYS A 162 40.77 16.69 4.00
N GLY A 163 39.60 16.07 4.02
CA GLY A 163 38.40 16.68 3.45
C GLY A 163 37.39 15.69 2.89
N ALA A 164 36.33 16.24 2.33
CA ALA A 164 35.33 15.54 1.53
C ALA A 164 35.02 16.32 0.26
N ARG A 165 34.48 15.64 -0.75
CA ARG A 165 33.98 16.22 -2.00
C ARG A 165 32.54 15.78 -2.20
N VAL A 166 31.63 16.73 -2.37
CA VAL A 166 30.24 16.51 -2.77
C VAL A 166 30.14 16.91 -4.24
N ARG A 167 29.85 15.95 -5.13
CA ARG A 167 29.69 16.22 -6.58
C ARG A 167 28.23 16.04 -6.97
N PHE A 168 27.67 16.95 -7.75
CA PHE A 168 26.32 16.87 -8.30
C PHE A 168 26.38 16.53 -9.80
N GLU A 169 25.43 15.75 -10.29
CA GLU A 169 25.32 15.37 -11.72
C GLU A 169 24.60 16.43 -12.57
N ARG A 170 24.69 17.70 -12.18
CA ARG A 170 24.07 18.83 -12.88
C ARG A 170 24.91 20.10 -12.67
N PRO A 171 25.10 20.96 -13.69
CA PRO A 171 25.70 22.28 -13.48
C PRO A 171 24.73 23.18 -12.70
N ALA A 172 25.29 23.94 -11.76
CA ALA A 172 24.61 24.92 -10.92
C ALA A 172 25.66 25.93 -10.43
N LYS A 173 25.24 27.16 -10.10
CA LYS A 173 26.09 28.12 -9.39
C LYS A 173 25.86 27.93 -7.88
N LEU A 174 26.87 27.57 -7.10
CA LEU A 174 26.66 27.32 -5.68
C LEU A 174 26.74 28.63 -4.88
N ASP A 175 25.61 29.03 -4.29
CA ASP A 175 25.55 30.15 -3.34
C ASP A 175 26.01 29.64 -1.97
N LEU A 176 27.34 29.70 -1.78
CA LEU A 176 28.05 29.30 -0.57
C LEU A 176 28.06 30.39 0.53
N SER A 177 27.43 31.54 0.30
CA SER A 177 27.53 32.73 1.18
C SER A 177 27.05 32.52 2.62
N ALA A 178 26.30 31.46 2.88
CA ALA A 178 25.91 31.04 4.23
C ALA A 178 27.05 30.43 5.06
N PHE A 179 28.18 30.06 4.45
CA PHE A 179 29.38 29.60 5.16
C PHE A 179 30.38 30.75 5.32
N ASN A 180 30.59 31.17 6.57
CA ASN A 180 31.43 32.31 6.93
C ASN A 180 32.76 31.91 7.60
N GLY A 181 33.14 30.62 7.59
CA GLY A 181 34.32 30.10 8.30
C GLY A 181 34.10 29.91 9.81
N ASP A 182 33.61 30.94 10.50
CA ASP A 182 33.51 30.96 11.97
C ASP A 182 32.30 30.19 12.55
N GLY A 183 31.33 29.80 11.71
CA GLY A 183 30.00 29.33 12.15
C GLY A 183 29.79 27.82 12.30
N LEU A 184 30.82 26.97 12.18
CA LEU A 184 30.69 25.50 12.20
C LEU A 184 31.90 24.82 12.90
N PRO A 185 31.73 24.12 14.05
CA PRO A 185 32.85 23.52 14.79
C PRO A 185 33.62 22.38 14.10
N ARG A 186 33.04 21.76 13.06
CA ARG A 186 33.52 20.52 12.41
C ARG A 186 33.75 20.67 10.90
N VAL A 187 33.35 21.78 10.29
CA VAL A 187 33.60 22.11 8.88
C VAL A 187 34.33 23.44 8.80
N LYS A 188 35.62 23.39 8.48
CA LYS A 188 36.55 24.53 8.56
C LYS A 188 36.62 25.35 7.28
N GLY A 189 36.15 24.79 6.17
CA GLY A 189 36.18 25.44 4.86
C GLY A 189 35.22 24.76 3.90
N VAL A 190 34.67 25.54 2.97
CA VAL A 190 33.89 25.04 1.83
C VAL A 190 34.40 25.76 0.57
N GLY A 191 34.84 25.00 -0.44
CA GLY A 191 35.27 25.51 -1.74
C GLY A 191 34.42 24.94 -2.87
N GLU A 192 34.24 25.67 -3.96
CA GLU A 192 33.54 25.16 -5.16
C GLU A 192 34.47 24.26 -5.99
N VAL A 193 33.92 23.22 -6.62
CA VAL A 193 34.67 22.31 -7.50
C VAL A 193 34.55 22.81 -8.94
N GLU A 194 35.65 23.30 -9.50
CA GLU A 194 35.71 23.65 -10.93
C GLU A 194 35.55 22.39 -11.81
N SER A 195 34.39 22.24 -12.44
CA SER A 195 34.16 21.21 -13.46
C SER A 195 33.07 21.69 -14.44
N GLY A 196 33.42 21.85 -15.72
CA GLY A 196 32.57 22.53 -16.71
C GLY A 196 31.20 21.90 -16.98
N THR A 197 30.95 20.67 -16.50
CA THR A 197 29.68 19.94 -16.68
C THR A 197 28.94 19.60 -15.37
N ASN A 198 29.58 19.74 -14.21
CA ASN A 198 29.07 19.27 -12.92
C ASN A 198 29.40 20.29 -11.82
N SER A 199 28.42 20.72 -11.03
CA SER A 199 28.72 21.48 -9.81
C SER A 199 29.15 20.58 -8.66
N GLY A 200 29.81 21.14 -7.66
CA GLY A 200 30.18 20.43 -6.44
C GLY A 200 30.90 21.32 -5.44
N VAL A 201 31.10 20.81 -4.22
CA VAL A 201 31.94 21.46 -3.20
C VAL A 201 33.00 20.52 -2.66
N THR A 202 34.13 21.08 -2.24
CA THR A 202 35.04 20.47 -1.25
C THR A 202 34.70 20.98 0.14
N LEU A 203 34.88 20.14 1.15
CA LEU A 203 34.70 20.44 2.57
C LEU A 203 36.02 20.16 3.29
N ASP A 204 36.61 21.14 3.98
CA ASP A 204 37.68 20.88 4.96
C ASP A 204 37.04 20.40 6.26
N ILE A 205 37.35 19.16 6.63
CA ILE A 205 36.81 18.46 7.81
C ILE A 205 37.94 17.72 8.53
N PRO A 206 37.88 17.55 9.87
CA PRO A 206 38.88 16.80 10.61
C PRO A 206 39.12 15.39 10.05
N PRO A 207 40.38 14.90 9.96
CA PRO A 207 40.69 13.60 9.36
C PRO A 207 40.02 12.37 9.99
N GLN A 208 39.40 12.51 11.17
CA GLN A 208 38.64 11.45 11.86
C GLN A 208 37.12 11.73 11.91
N ALA A 209 36.61 12.77 11.26
CA ALA A 209 35.18 13.05 11.18
C ALA A 209 34.44 12.00 10.33
N ARG A 210 33.28 11.53 10.82
CA ARG A 210 32.34 10.69 10.03
C ARG A 210 31.44 11.60 9.18
N LEU A 211 30.99 11.07 8.04
CA LEU A 211 30.00 11.70 7.16
C LEU A 211 28.70 10.89 7.19
N ARG A 212 27.57 11.59 7.09
CA ARG A 212 26.24 11.00 6.82
C ARG A 212 25.52 11.90 5.83
N HIS A 213 25.07 11.38 4.70
CA HIS A 213 24.38 12.17 3.68
C HIS A 213 23.09 11.50 3.20
N PHE A 214 22.07 12.29 2.86
CA PHE A 214 20.75 11.81 2.45
C PHE A 214 19.97 12.89 1.68
N LYS A 215 18.87 12.50 1.02
CA LYS A 215 17.97 13.43 0.31
C LYS A 215 16.72 13.73 1.15
N VAL A 216 16.22 14.97 1.07
CA VAL A 216 14.95 15.40 1.67
C VAL A 216 14.15 16.17 0.61
N GLY A 217 13.27 15.45 -0.09
CA GLY A 217 12.60 15.98 -1.30
C GLY A 217 13.63 16.19 -2.42
N PRO A 218 13.80 17.41 -2.96
CA PRO A 218 14.87 17.75 -3.88
C PRO A 218 16.22 18.01 -3.18
N LYS A 219 16.20 18.33 -1.88
CA LYS A 219 17.36 18.84 -1.13
C LYS A 219 18.36 17.74 -0.85
N VAL A 220 19.65 18.06 -0.94
CA VAL A 220 20.75 17.18 -0.48
C VAL A 220 21.23 17.66 0.88
N VAL A 221 21.35 16.75 1.83
CA VAL A 221 21.82 17.01 3.20
C VAL A 221 23.11 16.24 3.44
N VAL A 222 24.12 16.91 4.00
CA VAL A 222 25.41 16.32 4.41
C VAL A 222 25.68 16.73 5.85
N ASP A 223 25.76 15.74 6.74
CA ASP A 223 26.10 15.89 8.15
C ASP A 223 27.57 15.47 8.38
N VAL A 224 28.33 16.30 9.09
CA VAL A 224 29.72 16.06 9.48
C VAL A 224 29.78 15.84 10.99
N LEU A 225 30.09 14.62 11.42
CA LEU A 225 30.07 14.20 12.82
C LEU A 225 31.48 14.18 13.41
N ALA A 226 31.61 14.50 14.70
CA ALA A 226 32.88 14.43 15.41
C ALA A 226 33.45 13.00 15.47
N ALA A 227 34.77 12.91 15.62
CA ALA A 227 35.45 11.65 15.91
C ALA A 227 35.03 11.11 17.28
N LYS A 228 34.87 9.79 17.40
CA LYS A 228 34.49 9.15 18.67
C LYS A 228 35.71 9.05 19.58
N ALA A 229 35.70 9.75 20.71
CA ALA A 229 36.70 9.62 21.76
C ALA A 229 36.70 8.21 22.38
N ALA A 230 37.86 7.77 22.88
CA ALA A 230 38.02 6.50 23.58
C ALA A 230 37.66 6.65 25.07
N ASP A 231 36.73 5.79 25.50
CA ASP A 231 36.31 5.46 26.87
C ASP A 231 35.82 6.57 27.83
N GLY A 232 34.73 6.23 28.53
CA GLY A 232 33.93 7.12 29.38
C GLY A 232 32.43 6.87 29.16
N LYS A 233 31.75 6.28 30.16
CA LYS A 233 30.33 5.88 30.12
C LYS A 233 29.59 6.39 31.37
N PRO A 234 28.24 6.44 31.41
CA PRO A 234 27.28 6.03 30.37
C PRO A 234 26.23 7.10 29.98
N GLY A 235 25.56 6.86 28.85
CA GLY A 235 24.31 7.52 28.44
C GLY A 235 23.61 6.69 27.35
N ASP A 236 22.28 6.66 27.33
CA ASP A 236 21.48 5.80 26.45
C ASP A 236 21.39 6.31 24.99
N GLY A 237 21.31 5.38 24.02
CA GLY A 237 21.18 5.74 22.60
C GLY A 237 21.38 4.59 21.60
N LYS A 238 20.36 3.73 21.43
CA LYS A 238 20.33 2.56 20.52
C LYS A 238 19.09 2.72 19.60
N VAL A 239 19.05 2.45 18.30
CA VAL A 239 19.94 1.95 17.19
C VAL A 239 19.25 2.37 15.85
N PRO A 240 19.74 2.10 14.61
CA PRO A 240 21.02 1.54 14.14
C PRO A 240 21.70 2.30 12.95
N ASP A 241 22.91 1.88 12.56
CA ASP A 241 23.42 2.01 11.17
C ASP A 241 22.92 0.79 10.35
N THR A 242 22.62 0.97 9.06
CA THR A 242 22.50 -0.12 8.07
C THR A 242 23.52 0.14 6.96
N GLU A 243 24.40 -0.81 6.70
CA GLU A 243 25.43 -0.71 5.67
C GLU A 243 24.87 -1.07 4.27
N GLU A 244 25.21 -0.28 3.25
CA GLU A 244 25.19 -0.75 1.87
C GLU A 244 26.58 -1.28 1.49
N THR A 245 26.61 -2.47 0.88
CA THR A 245 27.81 -3.10 0.31
C THR A 245 27.87 -2.74 -1.20
N PRO A 246 29.04 -2.42 -1.79
CA PRO A 246 29.10 -1.55 -2.96
C PRO A 246 28.83 -2.24 -4.32
N ALA A 247 28.43 -1.42 -5.29
CA ALA A 247 28.45 -1.74 -6.72
C ALA A 247 29.81 -1.35 -7.37
N PRO A 248 30.22 -1.97 -8.48
CA PRO A 248 31.61 -1.91 -8.96
C PRO A 248 31.93 -0.70 -9.85
N THR A 249 33.19 -0.28 -9.82
CA THR A 249 33.75 0.72 -10.74
C THR A 249 33.91 0.15 -12.15
N VAL A 250 33.37 0.85 -13.15
CA VAL A 250 33.76 0.69 -14.57
C VAL A 250 34.54 1.94 -14.97
N THR A 251 35.86 1.81 -15.06
CA THR A 251 36.72 2.78 -15.77
C THR A 251 36.94 2.32 -17.19
N ALA A 252 36.66 3.19 -18.16
CA ALA A 252 37.14 3.06 -19.52
C ALA A 252 37.85 4.37 -19.87
N ASP A 253 39.13 4.27 -20.21
CA ASP A 253 39.80 5.21 -21.12
C ASP A 253 40.91 4.46 -21.88
N SER A 254 41.58 5.13 -22.82
CA SER A 254 41.83 4.57 -24.15
C SER A 254 43.28 4.69 -24.60
N ASP A 255 43.80 3.61 -25.24
CA ASP A 255 45.07 3.51 -26.00
C ASP A 255 46.37 3.94 -25.26
N ASP A 256 47.58 3.48 -25.60
CA ASP A 256 48.11 3.05 -26.90
C ASP A 256 49.28 2.04 -26.71
N GLY A 257 49.80 1.48 -27.80
CA GLY A 257 51.13 0.85 -27.85
C GLY A 257 51.15 -0.68 -27.79
N ALA A 258 51.49 -1.32 -28.92
CA ALA A 258 51.80 -2.76 -28.99
C ALA A 258 53.32 -3.01 -29.00
N VAL A 259 53.77 -4.17 -28.49
CA VAL A 259 54.78 -5.07 -29.12
C VAL A 259 55.01 -6.34 -28.28
N GLU A 260 55.24 -7.44 -29.00
CA GLU A 260 55.62 -8.81 -28.63
C GLU A 260 56.11 -9.18 -27.20
N ARG A 261 55.68 -10.38 -26.75
CA ARG A 261 56.59 -11.54 -26.52
C ARG A 261 55.83 -12.88 -26.39
N LYS A 262 56.52 -13.98 -26.71
CA LYS A 262 56.05 -15.39 -26.65
C LYS A 262 57.27 -16.31 -26.43
N PRO A 263 57.10 -17.62 -26.15
CA PRO A 263 56.90 -18.17 -24.82
C PRO A 263 58.02 -19.12 -24.35
N THR A 264 58.02 -19.50 -23.07
CA THR A 264 58.77 -20.67 -22.55
C THR A 264 57.86 -21.59 -21.70
N ARG A 265 58.23 -22.88 -21.59
CA ARG A 265 57.44 -23.99 -21.02
C ARG A 265 58.06 -24.51 -19.68
N PRO A 266 57.50 -25.55 -19.01
CA PRO A 266 57.73 -25.81 -17.57
C PRO A 266 58.81 -26.91 -17.31
N PRO A 267 58.94 -27.42 -16.07
CA PRO A 267 58.19 -28.64 -15.64
C PRO A 267 57.66 -28.52 -14.16
N GLU A 268 57.08 -29.50 -13.44
CA GLU A 268 56.72 -30.91 -13.72
C GLU A 268 55.54 -31.47 -12.85
N LYS A 269 55.15 -32.73 -13.10
CA LYS A 269 54.32 -33.66 -12.25
C LYS A 269 54.68 -35.14 -12.60
N PRO A 270 54.19 -36.23 -11.95
CA PRO A 270 53.31 -36.42 -10.77
C PRO A 270 54.09 -37.09 -9.58
N GLU A 271 53.66 -37.90 -8.59
CA GLU A 271 52.69 -39.01 -8.32
C GLU A 271 52.62 -39.26 -6.76
N GLU A 272 52.10 -40.38 -6.21
CA GLU A 272 50.68 -40.69 -5.96
C GLU A 272 50.47 -41.70 -4.77
N LEU A 273 49.21 -41.87 -4.32
CA LEU A 273 48.60 -42.97 -3.51
C LEU A 273 49.19 -43.57 -2.18
N ALA A 274 48.46 -43.28 -1.08
CA ALA A 274 47.73 -44.25 -0.21
C ALA A 274 48.43 -45.20 0.82
N ARG A 275 47.58 -45.83 1.69
CA ARG A 275 47.81 -46.81 2.80
C ARG A 275 48.09 -46.20 4.20
N ALA A 276 47.75 -46.80 5.36
CA ALA A 276 46.80 -47.88 5.72
C ALA A 276 46.50 -47.92 7.26
N VAL A 277 45.60 -48.82 7.69
CA VAL A 277 45.14 -49.17 9.07
C VAL A 277 46.06 -50.30 9.64
N PRO A 278 46.43 -50.43 10.95
CA PRO A 278 45.50 -50.79 12.05
C PRO A 278 45.75 -50.38 13.53
N GLU A 279 44.63 -50.19 14.26
CA GLU A 279 44.20 -50.85 15.51
C GLU A 279 45.20 -51.43 16.56
N GLN A 280 45.12 -51.01 17.84
CA GLN A 280 44.62 -51.78 19.01
C GLN A 280 45.08 -51.26 20.40
N ALA A 281 44.13 -51.17 21.37
CA ALA A 281 44.25 -51.64 22.77
C ALA A 281 43.06 -51.16 23.66
N SER A 282 42.53 -52.07 24.50
CA SER A 282 41.57 -51.79 25.60
C SER A 282 42.18 -52.28 26.94
N PRO A 283 41.63 -51.97 28.14
CA PRO A 283 40.64 -52.90 28.73
C PRO A 283 39.69 -52.38 29.85
N LYS A 284 38.45 -52.95 29.91
CA LYS A 284 37.60 -53.14 31.14
C LYS A 284 37.16 -51.83 31.86
N LYS A 285 36.19 -51.77 32.78
CA LYS A 285 35.09 -52.62 33.33
C LYS A 285 33.97 -51.58 33.70
N GLY A 286 32.67 -51.85 33.83
CA GLY A 286 31.96 -53.11 34.00
C GLY A 286 31.49 -53.30 35.45
N ASP A 287 30.41 -52.59 35.85
CA ASP A 287 29.45 -53.04 36.88
C ASP A 287 28.08 -52.30 36.77
N ALA A 288 27.06 -52.79 37.47
CA ALA A 288 25.72 -52.21 37.55
C ALA A 288 25.17 -52.27 38.99
N GLY A 289 24.39 -51.26 39.40
CA GLY A 289 23.78 -51.20 40.73
C GLY A 289 22.62 -50.20 40.80
N ALA A 290 21.61 -50.51 41.61
CA ALA A 290 20.36 -49.74 41.71
C ALA A 290 19.94 -49.51 43.17
N GLY A 291 19.07 -48.50 43.36
CA GLY A 291 18.52 -48.08 44.66
C GLY A 291 19.42 -47.11 45.43
N THR A 292 18.94 -46.35 46.42
CA THR A 292 17.54 -46.03 46.84
C THR A 292 17.64 -44.92 47.90
N ASP A 293 16.63 -44.06 48.00
CA ASP A 293 16.30 -43.22 49.17
C ASP A 293 17.33 -42.13 49.62
N ALA A 294 16.95 -41.03 50.28
CA ALA A 294 15.66 -40.30 50.30
C ALA A 294 15.88 -38.89 50.92
N ALA A 295 14.98 -37.93 50.61
CA ALA A 295 14.74 -36.64 51.28
C ALA A 295 15.95 -35.66 51.40
N THR A 296 15.84 -34.36 51.12
CA THR A 296 14.82 -33.37 51.51
C THR A 296 14.91 -32.11 50.64
N GLY A 297 13.87 -31.25 50.68
CA GLY A 297 13.98 -29.85 50.25
C GLY A 297 13.44 -29.58 48.84
N GLY A 298 12.15 -29.22 48.77
CA GLY A 298 11.56 -28.64 47.56
C GLY A 298 11.09 -27.22 47.85
N ASP A 299 11.69 -26.24 47.18
CA ASP A 299 11.12 -24.91 46.95
C ASP A 299 11.80 -24.26 45.73
N GLU A 300 11.16 -23.28 45.09
CA GLU A 300 11.71 -22.59 43.91
C GLU A 300 12.75 -21.52 44.27
N PRO A 301 13.72 -21.26 43.36
CA PRO A 301 14.24 -19.91 43.20
C PRO A 301 14.20 -19.44 41.74
N GLY A 302 13.33 -18.48 41.44
CA GLY A 302 13.28 -17.79 40.15
C GLY A 302 14.15 -16.53 40.06
N ALA A 303 14.35 -16.06 38.82
CA ALA A 303 14.69 -14.69 38.41
C ALA A 303 15.87 -13.91 39.05
N PRO A 304 16.80 -13.43 38.20
CA PRO A 304 17.46 -12.13 38.40
C PRO A 304 17.36 -11.23 37.14
N LEU A 305 17.40 -9.90 37.24
CA LEU A 305 17.17 -8.97 38.35
C LEU A 305 16.85 -7.59 37.75
N SER A 306 16.10 -6.74 38.45
CA SER A 306 15.84 -5.35 38.04
C SER A 306 16.83 -4.39 38.72
N LEU A 307 17.21 -3.30 38.05
CA LEU A 307 18.00 -2.22 38.63
C LEU A 307 17.31 -0.86 38.44
N LEU A 308 16.56 -0.47 39.48
CA LEU A 308 16.18 0.91 39.78
C LEU A 308 16.46 1.14 41.28
N PRO A 309 17.17 2.22 41.67
CA PRO A 309 17.40 2.53 43.09
C PRO A 309 16.13 3.11 43.74
N GLU A 310 15.86 2.73 45.00
CA GLU A 310 14.77 3.30 45.80
C GLU A 310 15.12 4.66 46.40
N ALA A 311 14.08 5.46 46.68
CA ALA A 311 14.06 6.37 47.83
C ALA A 311 12.64 6.45 48.42
N LYS A 312 12.38 5.71 49.51
CA LYS A 312 11.13 5.79 50.32
C LYS A 312 11.37 6.60 51.59
N LYS A 313 10.37 7.39 52.04
CA LYS A 313 9.67 7.23 53.34
C LYS A 313 8.69 8.36 53.67
N ALA A 314 7.89 8.12 54.74
CA ALA A 314 6.88 8.97 55.40
C ALA A 314 5.52 9.07 54.66
N LEU A 315 4.34 8.87 55.28
CA LEU A 315 3.89 8.25 56.55
C LEU A 315 2.61 7.42 56.19
N SER A 316 2.14 6.34 56.83
CA SER A 316 2.10 5.83 58.23
C SER A 316 0.94 6.38 59.09
N ARG A 317 -0.02 5.47 59.42
CA ARG A 317 -1.22 5.61 60.32
C ARG A 317 -2.43 6.36 59.69
N SER A 318 -3.70 6.11 60.05
CA SER A 318 -4.31 5.25 61.10
C SER A 318 -5.76 4.82 60.78
N ALA A 319 -6.24 3.71 61.37
CA ALA A 319 -7.65 3.23 61.52
C ALA A 319 -8.50 3.04 60.23
N ALA A 320 -9.44 2.08 60.07
CA ALA A 320 -10.38 1.38 60.97
C ALA A 320 -11.57 2.24 61.45
N GLU A 321 -12.81 1.75 61.57
CA GLU A 321 -13.34 0.37 61.40
C GLU A 321 -14.43 0.33 60.29
N GLU A 322 -15.53 -0.45 60.20
CA GLU A 322 -16.30 -1.35 61.08
C GLU A 322 -16.72 -2.68 60.35
N ALA A 323 -17.89 -3.24 60.66
CA ALA A 323 -18.50 -4.51 60.20
C ALA A 323 -19.28 -4.40 58.86
N GLY A 324 -19.79 -5.45 58.20
CA GLY A 324 -19.89 -6.91 58.43
C GLY A 324 -20.82 -7.50 57.33
N GLY A 325 -21.00 -8.80 57.08
CA GLY A 325 -20.61 -10.01 57.82
C GLY A 325 -21.74 -11.04 57.87
N SER A 326 -21.99 -11.80 56.79
CA SER A 326 -22.78 -13.06 56.81
C SER A 326 -22.63 -13.86 55.50
N ALA A 327 -22.95 -15.16 55.54
CA ALA A 327 -22.95 -16.09 54.39
C ALA A 327 -24.25 -16.93 54.37
N GLY A 328 -24.57 -17.56 53.23
CA GLY A 328 -25.70 -18.48 53.09
C GLY A 328 -25.68 -19.23 51.74
N GLN A 329 -25.99 -20.53 51.76
CA GLN A 329 -25.95 -21.44 50.60
C GLN A 329 -27.35 -22.00 50.24
N ASN A 330 -27.40 -22.66 49.06
CA ASN A 330 -28.41 -23.58 48.50
C ASN A 330 -29.28 -22.98 47.38
N VAL A 331 -29.39 -23.58 46.17
CA VAL A 331 -29.89 -24.93 45.79
C VAL A 331 -31.39 -25.07 46.12
N GLY A 332 -32.31 -25.41 45.19
CA GLY A 332 -32.23 -25.71 43.75
C GLY A 332 -33.47 -26.52 43.29
N THR A 333 -33.68 -26.76 41.98
CA THR A 333 -34.78 -27.59 41.37
C THR A 333 -36.23 -27.04 41.53
N SER A 334 -37.28 -27.38 40.74
CA SER A 334 -37.45 -27.96 39.37
C SER A 334 -38.95 -27.89 38.94
N GLY A 335 -39.27 -28.11 37.65
CA GLY A 335 -40.65 -28.23 37.11
C GLY A 335 -41.08 -27.01 36.27
N GLN A 336 -41.51 -27.03 35.00
CA GLN A 336 -41.97 -28.05 34.03
C GLN A 336 -43.46 -28.44 34.10
N ASP A 337 -44.28 -27.85 33.20
CA ASP A 337 -45.22 -28.56 32.29
C ASP A 337 -46.07 -27.56 31.43
N ALA A 338 -46.74 -28.07 30.39
CA ALA A 338 -47.72 -27.37 29.52
C ALA A 338 -48.97 -28.27 29.31
N PRO A 339 -50.12 -27.73 28.83
CA PRO A 339 -50.51 -28.06 27.43
C PRO A 339 -51.38 -26.98 26.72
N ASP A 340 -51.92 -27.34 25.55
CA ASP A 340 -52.58 -26.53 24.51
C ASP A 340 -54.02 -26.02 24.79
N ALA A 341 -54.45 -24.96 24.06
CA ALA A 341 -55.67 -24.94 23.23
C ALA A 341 -55.90 -23.59 22.50
N GLU A 342 -56.48 -23.62 21.29
CA GLU A 342 -56.91 -22.49 20.43
C GLU A 342 -58.47 -22.38 20.42
N PRO A 343 -59.14 -21.30 19.90
CA PRO A 343 -59.16 -20.97 18.45
C PRO A 343 -59.40 -19.48 18.04
N GLU A 344 -59.25 -19.21 16.71
CA GLU A 344 -60.00 -18.30 15.79
C GLU A 344 -60.53 -16.90 16.22
N ALA A 345 -60.62 -15.86 15.37
CA ALA A 345 -60.11 -15.50 14.02
C ALA A 345 -60.49 -14.00 13.77
N ASP A 346 -60.34 -13.29 12.62
CA ASP A 346 -59.79 -13.51 11.27
C ASP A 346 -59.23 -12.13 10.78
N SER A 347 -58.23 -12.10 9.91
CA SER A 347 -58.18 -11.12 8.80
C SER A 347 -57.10 -11.48 7.77
N ARG A 348 -57.47 -11.30 6.49
CA ARG A 348 -56.66 -11.60 5.29
C ARG A 348 -55.92 -10.32 4.84
N ASP A 349 -54.95 -10.33 3.93
CA ASP A 349 -54.62 -11.34 2.91
C ASP A 349 -53.14 -11.21 2.42
N ALA A 350 -52.70 -12.21 1.65
CA ALA A 350 -51.60 -12.20 0.68
C ALA A 350 -50.21 -11.64 1.09
N SER A 351 -49.26 -12.54 1.35
CA SER A 351 -47.84 -12.33 1.06
C SER A 351 -47.29 -13.49 0.22
N PRO A 352 -46.51 -13.23 -0.85
CA PRO A 352 -45.91 -14.29 -1.67
C PRO A 352 -44.74 -14.99 -0.94
N PRO A 353 -44.39 -16.23 -1.32
CA PRO A 353 -43.53 -17.10 -0.54
C PRO A 353 -42.03 -16.77 -0.61
N ASP A 354 -41.32 -17.36 0.35
CA ASP A 354 -39.86 -17.36 0.58
C ASP A 354 -39.02 -17.63 -0.70
N ASP A 355 -37.98 -16.82 -0.90
CA ASP A 355 -37.03 -16.93 -2.02
C ASP A 355 -35.65 -17.33 -1.48
N SER A 356 -35.41 -18.65 -1.51
CA SER A 356 -34.22 -19.33 -0.97
C SER A 356 -32.90 -18.58 -1.19
N GLU A 357 -32.07 -18.48 -0.15
CA GLU A 357 -30.82 -17.69 -0.17
C GLU A 357 -29.82 -18.14 -1.26
N ARG A 358 -29.91 -17.53 -2.44
CA ARG A 358 -28.84 -17.61 -3.45
C ARG A 358 -27.61 -16.86 -2.92
N PRO A 359 -26.41 -17.47 -2.95
CA PRO A 359 -25.20 -16.81 -2.48
C PRO A 359 -24.82 -15.67 -3.44
N ARG A 360 -25.28 -14.45 -3.13
CA ARG A 360 -24.94 -13.24 -3.89
C ARG A 360 -23.42 -13.12 -3.98
N SER A 361 -22.92 -13.05 -5.21
CA SER A 361 -21.50 -13.02 -5.57
C SER A 361 -20.81 -11.74 -5.08
N ARG A 362 -20.52 -11.72 -3.78
CA ARG A 362 -19.75 -10.68 -3.11
C ARG A 362 -18.37 -10.63 -3.75
N VAL A 363 -17.91 -9.44 -4.15
CA VAL A 363 -16.53 -9.26 -4.61
C VAL A 363 -15.60 -9.63 -3.46
N THR A 364 -14.94 -10.79 -3.56
CA THR A 364 -13.98 -11.28 -2.57
C THR A 364 -12.68 -10.49 -2.66
N ARG A 365 -12.71 -9.23 -2.22
CA ARG A 365 -11.55 -8.63 -1.57
C ARG A 365 -11.15 -9.60 -0.47
N VAL A 366 -9.87 -10.00 -0.43
CA VAL A 366 -9.35 -10.87 0.63
C VAL A 366 -9.30 -10.07 1.93
N SER A 367 -10.45 -10.04 2.60
CA SER A 367 -10.74 -9.25 3.78
C SER A 367 -10.31 -10.03 5.01
N PHE A 368 -9.02 -10.03 5.30
CA PHE A 368 -8.49 -10.55 6.57
C PHE A 368 -9.13 -9.81 7.74
N SER A 369 -10.17 -10.42 8.30
CA SER A 369 -10.83 -9.96 9.51
C SER A 369 -9.96 -10.34 10.71
N GLY A 370 -9.91 -9.49 11.75
CA GLY A 370 -9.11 -9.76 12.95
C GLY A 370 -9.53 -11.05 13.68
N ASP A 371 -10.80 -11.44 13.55
CA ASP A 371 -11.36 -12.67 14.11
C ASP A 371 -11.24 -13.90 13.18
N GLU A 372 -10.59 -13.76 12.02
CA GLU A 372 -10.46 -14.85 11.06
C GLU A 372 -9.49 -15.93 11.55
N ARG A 373 -10.03 -16.90 12.29
CA ARG A 373 -9.40 -18.22 12.46
C ARG A 373 -9.19 -18.84 11.07
N PHE A 374 -8.13 -19.62 10.92
CA PHE A 374 -7.95 -20.55 9.80
C PHE A 374 -8.52 -21.93 10.22
N PRO A 375 -9.84 -22.20 10.11
CA PRO A 375 -10.37 -23.51 10.45
C PRO A 375 -9.77 -24.58 9.52
N PRO A 376 -9.80 -25.86 9.92
CA PRO A 376 -9.22 -26.97 9.14
C PRO A 376 -9.55 -26.96 7.65
N GLN A 377 -10.79 -26.61 7.29
CA GLN A 377 -11.29 -26.54 5.91
C GLN A 377 -10.63 -25.42 5.09
N LYS A 378 -10.21 -24.31 5.70
CA LYS A 378 -9.44 -23.24 5.01
C LYS A 378 -7.98 -23.65 4.81
N VAL A 379 -7.38 -24.33 5.78
CA VAL A 379 -6.00 -24.87 5.68
C VAL A 379 -5.92 -25.95 4.60
N ALA A 380 -6.87 -26.89 4.57
CA ALA A 380 -6.98 -27.93 3.54
C ALA A 380 -7.04 -27.31 2.12
N ARG A 381 -7.94 -26.33 1.93
CA ARG A 381 -8.09 -25.53 0.69
C ARG A 381 -6.90 -24.62 0.37
N GLY A 382 -5.82 -24.63 1.15
CA GLY A 382 -4.58 -23.94 0.82
C GLY A 382 -4.59 -22.43 1.03
N LEU A 383 -5.43 -21.91 1.93
CA LEU A 383 -5.45 -20.47 2.28
C LEU A 383 -4.24 -20.03 3.14
N THR A 384 -3.17 -20.83 3.16
CA THR A 384 -1.80 -20.47 3.53
C THR A 384 -0.96 -20.34 2.25
N PRO A 385 -0.69 -19.11 1.76
CA PRO A 385 -0.02 -18.89 0.49
C PRO A 385 1.24 -19.68 0.15
N GLN A 386 1.29 -20.09 -1.11
CA GLN A 386 2.42 -20.76 -1.77
C GLN A 386 3.66 -19.85 -1.85
N PRO A 387 4.87 -20.42 -2.02
CA PRO A 387 6.07 -19.62 -2.28
C PRO A 387 5.91 -18.86 -3.60
N GLY A 388 5.93 -17.53 -3.50
CA GLY A 388 5.76 -16.63 -4.63
C GLY A 388 4.31 -16.34 -5.04
N GLU A 389 3.28 -16.74 -4.29
CA GLU A 389 1.88 -16.45 -4.65
C GLU A 389 1.55 -14.94 -4.70
N MET A 390 1.77 -14.33 -5.88
CA MET A 390 1.38 -13.00 -6.34
C MET A 390 1.75 -12.86 -7.83
N PRO A 391 0.91 -12.20 -8.65
CA PRO A 391 0.74 -10.74 -8.61
C PRO A 391 -0.65 -10.30 -8.13
N PRO A 392 -0.95 -8.99 -8.02
CA PRO A 392 -2.33 -8.53 -8.02
C PRO A 392 -3.03 -9.00 -9.30
N ALA A 393 -4.24 -9.53 -9.19
CA ALA A 393 -5.10 -9.70 -10.36
C ALA A 393 -5.31 -8.34 -11.03
N ILE A 394 -5.21 -8.27 -12.37
CA ILE A 394 -5.90 -7.19 -13.10
C ILE A 394 -7.36 -7.29 -12.67
N ALA A 395 -7.86 -6.26 -11.98
CA ALA A 395 -9.12 -6.31 -11.26
C ALA A 395 -10.22 -6.87 -12.15
N ALA A 396 -10.85 -7.97 -11.71
CA ALA A 396 -11.81 -8.67 -12.54
C ALA A 396 -13.04 -7.78 -12.79
N SER A 397 -13.34 -7.54 -14.06
CA SER A 397 -14.50 -6.73 -14.48
C SER A 397 -15.45 -7.60 -15.28
N ASP A 398 -16.63 -7.86 -14.72
CA ASP A 398 -17.70 -8.60 -15.38
C ASP A 398 -18.74 -7.61 -15.96
N LEU A 399 -19.09 -7.77 -17.24
CA LEU A 399 -20.11 -6.96 -17.92
C LEU A 399 -21.23 -7.83 -18.47
N GLY A 400 -22.49 -7.44 -18.29
CA GLY A 400 -23.62 -8.13 -18.92
C GLY A 400 -23.57 -8.04 -20.45
N LEU A 401 -23.94 -9.12 -21.12
CA LEU A 401 -24.17 -9.20 -22.57
C LEU A 401 -25.67 -9.37 -22.89
N PRO A 402 -26.57 -8.45 -22.47
CA PRO A 402 -28.03 -8.64 -22.54
C PRO A 402 -28.58 -8.78 -23.96
N TRP A 403 -27.80 -8.37 -24.96
CA TRP A 403 -28.15 -8.40 -26.38
C TRP A 403 -27.75 -9.69 -27.10
N ALA A 404 -26.87 -10.52 -26.51
CA ALA A 404 -26.22 -11.65 -27.17
C ALA A 404 -27.11 -12.89 -27.39
N LYS A 405 -28.40 -12.80 -27.05
CA LYS A 405 -29.41 -13.87 -27.08
C LYS A 405 -28.90 -15.18 -26.48
N ARG A 406 -28.48 -16.14 -27.32
CA ARG A 406 -28.06 -17.49 -26.92
C ARG A 406 -26.61 -17.82 -27.28
N HIS A 407 -26.00 -17.22 -28.30
CA HIS A 407 -24.77 -17.72 -28.91
C HIS A 407 -23.64 -16.68 -28.89
N VAL A 408 -22.46 -17.08 -28.36
CA VAL A 408 -21.26 -16.25 -28.25
C VAL A 408 -20.02 -17.01 -28.73
N ALA A 409 -19.09 -16.32 -29.40
CA ALA A 409 -17.71 -16.73 -29.61
C ALA A 409 -16.76 -15.67 -29.02
N ALA A 410 -15.62 -16.11 -28.49
CA ALA A 410 -14.53 -15.26 -28.04
C ALA A 410 -13.18 -15.89 -28.40
N TYR A 411 -12.32 -15.15 -29.08
CA TYR A 411 -11.03 -15.64 -29.58
C TYR A 411 -9.96 -14.54 -29.60
N ARG A 412 -8.72 -14.89 -29.95
CA ARG A 412 -7.63 -13.93 -30.18
C ARG A 412 -7.14 -14.01 -31.61
N ARG A 413 -6.88 -12.85 -32.22
CA ARG A 413 -6.30 -12.72 -33.56
C ARG A 413 -5.54 -11.41 -33.64
N ASP A 414 -4.28 -11.52 -34.04
CA ASP A 414 -3.36 -10.39 -34.25
C ASP A 414 -3.16 -9.51 -33.01
N GLY A 415 -2.74 -10.13 -31.91
CA GLY A 415 -2.59 -9.50 -30.59
C GLY A 415 -3.92 -9.32 -29.84
N ASP A 416 -4.92 -8.80 -30.56
CA ASP A 416 -6.21 -8.39 -30.05
C ASP A 416 -7.13 -9.55 -29.69
N MET A 417 -8.11 -9.23 -28.85
CA MET A 417 -9.21 -10.08 -28.45
C MET A 417 -10.47 -9.74 -29.24
N TRP A 418 -11.28 -10.75 -29.54
CA TRP A 418 -12.46 -10.63 -30.39
C TRP A 418 -13.65 -11.33 -29.76
N LEU A 419 -14.76 -10.61 -29.56
CA LEU A 419 -16.06 -11.13 -29.14
C LEU A 419 -17.02 -11.05 -30.33
N VAL A 420 -17.65 -12.15 -30.70
CA VAL A 420 -18.71 -12.21 -31.71
C VAL A 420 -19.94 -12.83 -31.08
N ALA A 421 -21.09 -12.15 -31.11
CA ALA A 421 -22.33 -12.73 -30.61
C ALA A 421 -23.53 -12.34 -31.47
N ALA A 422 -24.56 -13.18 -31.46
CA ALA A 422 -25.76 -12.98 -32.27
C ALA A 422 -26.63 -11.87 -31.69
N GLY A 423 -27.07 -10.92 -32.53
CA GLY A 423 -27.83 -9.74 -32.12
C GLY A 423 -27.03 -8.44 -32.19
N ARG A 424 -27.72 -7.32 -31.89
CA ARG A 424 -27.19 -5.95 -32.00
C ARG A 424 -26.85 -5.40 -30.63
N ALA A 425 -25.57 -5.12 -30.37
CA ALA A 425 -25.15 -4.49 -29.12
C ALA A 425 -25.63 -3.01 -29.04
N PRO A 426 -25.82 -2.46 -27.82
CA PRO A 426 -25.92 -1.02 -27.61
C PRO A 426 -24.70 -0.30 -28.20
N GLU A 427 -24.88 0.88 -28.78
CA GLU A 427 -23.79 1.62 -29.46
C GLU A 427 -22.63 2.01 -28.50
N ALA A 428 -22.95 2.20 -27.22
CA ALA A 428 -21.96 2.48 -26.17
C ALA A 428 -21.27 1.22 -25.59
N PHE A 429 -21.60 0.00 -26.01
CA PHE A 429 -21.13 -1.22 -25.34
C PHE A 429 -19.59 -1.37 -25.34
N ALA A 430 -18.92 -1.08 -26.46
CA ALA A 430 -17.47 -1.05 -26.54
C ALA A 430 -16.86 -0.02 -25.56
N LEU A 431 -17.45 1.17 -25.45
CA LEU A 431 -17.02 2.18 -24.49
C LEU A 431 -17.24 1.73 -23.05
N SER A 432 -18.35 1.04 -22.74
CA SER A 432 -18.58 0.43 -21.43
C SER A 432 -17.53 -0.62 -21.07
N VAL A 433 -17.12 -1.47 -22.02
CA VAL A 433 -16.01 -2.43 -21.82
C VAL A 433 -14.70 -1.71 -21.53
N GLN A 434 -14.37 -0.66 -22.31
CA GLN A 434 -13.16 0.13 -22.10
C GLN A 434 -13.16 0.90 -20.77
N ASN A 435 -14.32 1.36 -20.29
CA ASN A 435 -14.45 2.04 -19.00
C ASN A 435 -14.43 1.07 -17.82
N ALA A 436 -14.93 -0.16 -17.99
CA ALA A 436 -15.04 -1.14 -16.92
C ALA A 436 -13.69 -1.76 -16.52
N ASN A 437 -12.68 -1.78 -17.41
CA ASN A 437 -11.35 -2.26 -17.06
C ASN A 437 -10.23 -1.44 -17.73
N PRO A 438 -9.37 -0.73 -16.95
CA PRO A 438 -8.31 0.12 -17.51
C PRO A 438 -7.20 -0.63 -18.26
N ALA A 439 -7.19 -1.97 -18.18
CA ALA A 439 -6.31 -2.82 -18.99
C ALA A 439 -6.73 -2.87 -20.48
N VAL A 440 -7.96 -2.47 -20.83
CA VAL A 440 -8.45 -2.34 -22.22
C VAL A 440 -8.04 -0.97 -22.78
N ARG A 441 -7.09 -0.96 -23.71
CA ARG A 441 -6.55 0.26 -24.34
C ARG A 441 -7.52 0.87 -25.35
N LYS A 442 -8.27 0.04 -26.07
CA LYS A 442 -9.24 0.44 -27.10
C LYS A 442 -10.25 -0.70 -27.31
N ALA A 443 -11.53 -0.36 -27.36
CA ALA A 443 -12.57 -1.25 -27.83
C ALA A 443 -13.28 -0.64 -29.04
N THR A 444 -13.63 -1.46 -30.04
CA THR A 444 -14.41 -1.04 -31.23
C THR A 444 -15.41 -2.10 -31.61
N GLN A 445 -16.66 -1.71 -31.86
CA GLN A 445 -17.74 -2.59 -32.28
C GLN A 445 -18.19 -2.32 -33.72
N GLN A 446 -18.56 -3.37 -34.43
CA GLN A 446 -19.16 -3.33 -35.77
C GLN A 446 -20.29 -4.35 -35.86
N SER A 447 -21.30 -4.08 -36.69
CA SER A 447 -22.39 -5.03 -36.99
C SER A 447 -22.03 -5.80 -38.26
N HIS A 448 -22.18 -7.13 -38.26
CA HIS A 448 -21.92 -8.00 -39.41
C HIS A 448 -22.96 -9.13 -39.40
N ASP A 449 -23.72 -9.31 -40.48
CA ASP A 449 -24.71 -10.40 -40.68
C ASP A 449 -25.65 -10.66 -39.50
N GLY A 450 -26.13 -9.60 -38.84
CA GLY A 450 -27.02 -9.70 -37.68
C GLY A 450 -26.35 -10.10 -36.36
N ALA A 451 -25.03 -10.32 -36.37
CA ALA A 451 -24.17 -10.38 -35.19
C ALA A 451 -23.50 -9.03 -34.92
N THR A 452 -23.02 -8.84 -33.69
CA THR A 452 -22.09 -7.76 -33.36
C THR A 452 -20.71 -8.35 -33.08
N VAL A 453 -19.71 -7.79 -33.73
CA VAL A 453 -18.29 -8.10 -33.57
C VAL A 453 -17.65 -6.97 -32.77
N VAL A 454 -16.97 -7.30 -31.67
CA VAL A 454 -16.26 -6.34 -30.82
C VAL A 454 -14.78 -6.75 -30.71
N ARG A 455 -13.91 -5.85 -31.15
CA ARG A 455 -12.45 -5.94 -31.07
C ARG A 455 -11.96 -5.21 -29.82
N PHE A 456 -11.02 -5.81 -29.09
CA PHE A 456 -10.37 -5.19 -27.93
C PHE A 456 -8.84 -5.29 -28.04
N ASP A 457 -8.19 -4.12 -28.07
CA ASP A 457 -6.77 -3.96 -27.77
C ASP A 457 -6.62 -3.79 -26.25
N ALA A 458 -5.71 -4.56 -25.66
CA ALA A 458 -5.46 -4.59 -24.22
C ALA A 458 -3.96 -4.79 -23.92
N ILE A 459 -3.58 -4.50 -22.67
CA ILE A 459 -2.25 -4.89 -22.18
C ILE A 459 -2.11 -6.43 -22.18
N PRO A 460 -0.87 -6.96 -22.37
CA PRO A 460 -0.59 -8.38 -22.15
C PRO A 460 -1.09 -8.86 -20.78
N GLY A 461 -1.50 -10.13 -20.69
CA GLY A 461 -2.10 -10.70 -19.50
C GLY A 461 -3.63 -10.63 -19.43
N LEU A 462 -4.27 -9.55 -19.92
CA LEU A 462 -5.74 -9.46 -19.90
C LEU A 462 -6.37 -10.47 -20.88
N GLN A 463 -7.40 -11.18 -20.44
CA GLN A 463 -8.22 -12.06 -21.27
C GLN A 463 -9.72 -11.75 -21.15
N ILE A 464 -10.43 -11.80 -22.29
CA ILE A 464 -11.89 -11.91 -22.33
C ILE A 464 -12.31 -13.36 -22.05
N ARG A 465 -13.37 -13.54 -21.26
CA ARG A 465 -13.98 -14.86 -21.04
C ARG A 465 -15.50 -14.72 -20.90
N PRO A 466 -16.28 -15.02 -21.95
CA PRO A 466 -17.72 -15.14 -21.83
C PRO A 466 -18.09 -16.28 -20.87
N ARG A 467 -18.96 -15.97 -19.92
CA ARG A 467 -19.57 -16.89 -18.94
C ARG A 467 -21.08 -16.81 -19.05
N GLN A 468 -21.78 -17.83 -18.55
CA GLN A 468 -23.22 -17.80 -18.35
C GLN A 468 -23.51 -17.77 -16.85
N ASP A 469 -24.46 -16.94 -16.46
CA ASP A 469 -24.94 -16.75 -15.09
C ASP A 469 -26.46 -16.64 -15.15
N GLU A 470 -27.16 -17.54 -14.46
CA GLU A 470 -28.63 -17.71 -14.56
C GLU A 470 -29.16 -17.76 -16.02
N GLY A 471 -28.40 -18.41 -16.91
CA GLY A 471 -28.72 -18.51 -18.35
C GLY A 471 -28.43 -17.23 -19.17
N ARG A 472 -27.99 -16.14 -18.55
CA ARG A 472 -27.64 -14.86 -19.19
C ARG A 472 -26.13 -14.81 -19.45
N TRP A 473 -25.74 -14.28 -20.61
CA TRP A 473 -24.32 -14.11 -20.94
C TRP A 473 -23.70 -12.91 -20.21
N GLN A 474 -22.49 -13.11 -19.69
CA GLN A 474 -21.62 -12.08 -19.12
C GLN A 474 -20.22 -12.18 -19.75
N LEU A 475 -19.52 -11.05 -19.87
CA LEU A 475 -18.15 -10.93 -20.36
C LEU A 475 -17.23 -10.64 -19.17
N SER A 476 -16.40 -11.61 -18.79
CA SER A 476 -15.38 -11.43 -17.75
C SER A 476 -14.07 -10.94 -18.35
N LEU A 477 -13.46 -9.94 -17.72
CA LEU A 477 -12.16 -9.34 -18.06
C LEU A 477 -11.20 -9.53 -16.90
N ALA A 478 -10.18 -10.38 -17.03
CA ALA A 478 -9.24 -10.68 -15.93
C ALA A 478 -7.85 -11.12 -16.41
N ALA A 479 -6.86 -11.03 -15.51
CA ALA A 479 -5.54 -11.65 -15.68
C ALA A 479 -5.65 -13.17 -15.50
N GLN A 480 -5.94 -13.89 -16.58
CA GLN A 480 -6.09 -15.37 -16.56
C GLN A 480 -5.50 -15.98 -17.84
N SER A 481 -5.50 -17.30 -17.95
CA SER A 481 -5.08 -17.99 -19.17
C SER A 481 -6.16 -17.92 -20.25
N ALA A 482 -5.77 -17.76 -21.52
CA ALA A 482 -6.66 -17.62 -22.68
C ALA A 482 -7.33 -18.95 -23.12
N LEU A 483 -7.60 -19.86 -22.18
CA LEU A 483 -7.97 -21.25 -22.46
C LEU A 483 -9.46 -21.50 -22.17
N PRO A 484 -10.16 -22.26 -23.04
CA PRO A 484 -11.54 -22.66 -22.82
C PRO A 484 -11.63 -23.68 -21.69
N SER A 485 -12.65 -23.56 -20.82
CA SER A 485 -12.90 -24.53 -19.74
C SER A 485 -13.64 -25.79 -20.22
N ARG A 486 -14.20 -25.79 -21.43
CA ARG A 486 -14.81 -26.97 -22.08
C ARG A 486 -14.16 -27.15 -23.47
N PRO A 487 -12.99 -27.81 -23.56
CA PRO A 487 -12.23 -27.92 -24.81
C PRO A 487 -13.01 -28.70 -25.88
N LEU A 488 -13.13 -28.12 -27.07
CA LEU A 488 -13.80 -28.74 -28.22
C LEU A 488 -12.97 -29.88 -28.81
N ARG A 489 -13.67 -30.95 -29.21
CA ARG A 489 -13.14 -32.04 -30.03
C ARG A 489 -13.23 -31.67 -31.51
N VAL A 490 -12.37 -32.27 -32.32
CA VAL A 490 -12.37 -32.14 -33.78
C VAL A 490 -12.21 -33.53 -34.36
N GLU A 491 -13.10 -33.90 -35.26
CA GLU A 491 -13.15 -35.21 -35.92
C GLU A 491 -13.03 -35.02 -37.45
N VAL A 492 -12.44 -35.99 -38.14
CA VAL A 492 -12.33 -35.99 -39.60
C VAL A 492 -13.23 -37.12 -40.13
N ARG A 493 -14.16 -36.79 -41.03
CA ARG A 493 -15.15 -37.74 -41.58
C ARG A 493 -15.33 -37.48 -43.08
N ASP A 494 -15.08 -38.48 -43.93
CA ASP A 494 -15.40 -38.49 -45.38
C ASP A 494 -14.84 -37.38 -46.28
N GLY A 495 -13.82 -36.63 -45.83
CA GLY A 495 -13.31 -35.43 -46.51
C GLY A 495 -13.95 -34.11 -46.02
N ARG A 496 -14.60 -34.16 -44.85
CA ARG A 496 -15.10 -33.03 -44.05
C ARG A 496 -14.42 -33.04 -42.67
N VAL A 497 -14.41 -31.89 -41.98
CA VAL A 497 -14.05 -31.80 -40.56
C VAL A 497 -15.28 -31.43 -39.75
N VAL A 498 -15.54 -32.17 -38.68
CA VAL A 498 -16.73 -32.04 -37.83
C VAL A 498 -16.30 -31.70 -36.40
N ILE A 499 -16.98 -30.72 -35.80
CA ILE A 499 -16.79 -30.27 -34.42
C ILE A 499 -18.14 -30.47 -33.72
N PRO A 500 -18.35 -31.61 -33.03
CA PRO A 500 -19.65 -31.96 -32.46
C PRO A 500 -19.99 -31.05 -31.27
N VAL A 501 -21.07 -30.29 -31.42
CA VAL A 501 -21.58 -29.31 -30.43
C VAL A 501 -23.09 -29.21 -30.50
N GLU A 502 -23.74 -29.12 -29.34
CA GLU A 502 -25.17 -28.84 -29.24
C GLU A 502 -25.44 -27.35 -29.47
N ALA A 503 -26.47 -27.03 -30.26
CA ALA A 503 -26.91 -25.66 -30.56
C ALA A 503 -25.77 -24.73 -31.02
N ALA A 504 -25.16 -25.06 -32.17
CA ALA A 504 -24.34 -24.11 -32.90
C ALA A 504 -25.15 -22.89 -33.37
N GLY A 505 -24.57 -21.70 -33.23
CA GLY A 505 -25.13 -20.46 -33.78
C GLY A 505 -24.89 -20.34 -35.30
N PRO A 506 -25.41 -19.27 -35.93
CA PRO A 506 -25.15 -19.02 -37.35
C PRO A 506 -23.67 -18.76 -37.62
N VAL A 507 -23.20 -19.17 -38.79
CA VAL A 507 -21.85 -18.83 -39.29
C VAL A 507 -21.80 -17.35 -39.63
N VAL A 508 -20.81 -16.63 -39.08
CA VAL A 508 -20.51 -15.24 -39.44
C VAL A 508 -19.23 -15.25 -40.29
N ASP A 509 -19.34 -14.89 -41.55
CA ASP A 509 -18.21 -14.75 -42.48
C ASP A 509 -17.74 -13.30 -42.48
N MET A 510 -16.46 -13.04 -42.21
CA MET A 510 -15.91 -11.68 -42.13
C MET A 510 -14.48 -11.64 -42.66
N ALA A 511 -13.95 -10.44 -42.92
CA ALA A 511 -12.54 -10.28 -43.25
C ALA A 511 -11.65 -10.64 -42.04
N ASP A 512 -10.59 -11.44 -42.24
CA ASP A 512 -9.59 -11.76 -41.23
C ASP A 512 -8.83 -10.48 -40.82
N PRO A 513 -9.01 -9.99 -39.59
CA PRO A 513 -8.44 -8.71 -39.16
C PRO A 513 -6.91 -8.64 -39.18
N GLY A 514 -6.23 -9.78 -39.23
CA GLY A 514 -4.76 -9.87 -39.26
C GLY A 514 -4.18 -10.48 -40.55
N ALA A 515 -4.96 -10.60 -41.63
CA ALA A 515 -4.45 -11.05 -42.94
C ALA A 515 -5.23 -10.50 -44.16
N GLY A 516 -6.43 -9.92 -43.97
CA GLY A 516 -7.26 -9.41 -45.07
C GLY A 516 -7.98 -10.47 -45.90
N GLY A 517 -7.74 -11.76 -45.65
CA GLY A 517 -8.52 -12.88 -46.23
C GLY A 517 -9.90 -13.03 -45.60
N ARG A 518 -10.57 -14.19 -45.79
CA ARG A 518 -11.82 -14.53 -45.08
C ARG A 518 -11.54 -15.19 -43.74
N LEU A 519 -12.51 -15.11 -42.83
CA LEU A 519 -12.52 -15.70 -41.50
C LEU A 519 -13.97 -16.05 -41.13
N TYR A 520 -14.26 -17.33 -40.99
CA TYR A 520 -15.55 -17.79 -40.48
C TYR A 520 -15.50 -17.90 -38.96
N VAL A 521 -16.49 -17.33 -38.26
CA VAL A 521 -16.68 -17.46 -36.81
C VAL A 521 -18.04 -18.07 -36.53
N VAL A 522 -18.09 -19.07 -35.65
CA VAL A 522 -19.33 -19.73 -35.21
C VAL A 522 -19.50 -19.55 -33.70
N PRO A 523 -20.40 -18.64 -33.27
CA PRO A 523 -20.85 -18.51 -31.89
C PRO A 523 -21.55 -19.79 -31.38
N LEU A 524 -21.35 -20.17 -30.12
CA LEU A 524 -21.91 -21.38 -29.52
C LEU A 524 -22.77 -21.08 -28.29
N ALA A 525 -23.66 -22.01 -27.94
CA ALA A 525 -24.60 -21.87 -26.83
C ALA A 525 -24.00 -22.14 -25.44
N GLY A 526 -22.95 -22.97 -25.32
CA GLY A 526 -22.39 -23.36 -24.03
C GLY A 526 -21.20 -22.50 -23.58
N ALA A 527 -21.28 -21.93 -22.37
CA ALA A 527 -20.16 -21.21 -21.78
C ALA A 527 -18.87 -22.05 -21.73
N GLY A 528 -17.75 -21.44 -22.14
CA GLY A 528 -16.42 -22.04 -22.16
C GLY A 528 -16.18 -23.13 -23.22
N GLN A 529 -17.13 -23.40 -24.14
CA GLN A 529 -16.93 -24.33 -25.26
C GLN A 529 -16.06 -23.72 -26.35
N GLY A 530 -14.76 -24.05 -26.38
CA GLY A 530 -13.81 -23.44 -27.33
C GLY A 530 -12.64 -24.32 -27.77
N MET A 531 -11.95 -23.89 -28.83
CA MET A 531 -10.78 -24.53 -29.44
C MET A 531 -9.51 -24.21 -28.66
N SER A 532 -8.87 -25.21 -28.05
CA SER A 532 -7.70 -24.95 -27.18
C SER A 532 -6.33 -24.99 -27.87
N LEU A 533 -6.29 -25.32 -29.16
CA LEU A 533 -5.07 -25.47 -29.96
C LEU A 533 -5.30 -24.86 -31.34
N ARG A 534 -4.25 -24.30 -31.92
CA ARG A 534 -4.22 -23.97 -33.35
C ARG A 534 -4.03 -25.29 -34.10
N ARG A 535 -4.90 -25.56 -35.08
CA ARG A 535 -4.84 -26.77 -35.93
C ARG A 535 -4.71 -26.34 -37.38
N ASP A 536 -3.53 -26.56 -37.96
CA ASP A 536 -3.24 -26.21 -39.35
C ASP A 536 -3.46 -27.41 -40.27
N PHE A 537 -4.55 -27.38 -41.03
CA PHE A 537 -4.79 -28.31 -42.14
C PHE A 537 -4.19 -27.73 -43.44
N PRO A 538 -4.06 -28.51 -44.53
CA PRO A 538 -3.52 -27.98 -45.79
C PRO A 538 -4.32 -26.78 -46.34
N GLU A 539 -5.65 -26.86 -46.33
CA GLU A 539 -6.54 -25.85 -46.96
C GLU A 539 -7.17 -24.85 -45.98
N PHE A 540 -7.00 -25.01 -44.67
CA PHE A 540 -7.51 -24.06 -43.67
C PHE A 540 -6.78 -24.19 -42.32
N THR A 541 -7.05 -23.26 -41.40
CA THR A 541 -6.55 -23.31 -40.02
C THR A 541 -7.70 -23.07 -39.03
N LEU A 542 -7.84 -23.93 -38.02
CA LEU A 542 -8.67 -23.64 -36.85
C LEU A 542 -7.86 -22.82 -35.85
N LEU A 543 -8.41 -21.68 -35.42
CA LEU A 543 -7.79 -20.80 -34.43
C LEU A 543 -8.13 -21.23 -32.99
N PRO A 544 -7.29 -20.90 -31.99
CA PRO A 544 -7.65 -21.00 -30.58
C PRO A 544 -8.80 -20.03 -30.22
N THR A 545 -9.76 -20.52 -29.44
CA THR A 545 -10.91 -19.75 -28.94
C THR A 545 -11.18 -20.08 -27.46
N VAL A 546 -11.67 -19.09 -26.72
CA VAL A 546 -12.17 -19.23 -25.34
C VAL A 546 -13.62 -19.75 -25.36
N VAL A 547 -14.40 -19.31 -26.36
CA VAL A 547 -15.73 -19.86 -26.72
C VAL A 547 -15.88 -19.80 -28.25
N GLY A 548 -16.60 -20.73 -28.85
CA GLY A 548 -16.91 -20.72 -30.28
C GLY A 548 -15.89 -21.47 -31.16
N VAL A 549 -16.12 -21.45 -32.47
CA VAL A 549 -15.15 -21.93 -33.48
C VAL A 549 -14.73 -20.74 -34.35
N ALA A 550 -13.46 -20.69 -34.77
CA ALA A 550 -12.95 -19.71 -35.71
C ALA A 550 -12.05 -20.41 -36.75
N VAL A 551 -12.32 -20.17 -38.05
CA VAL A 551 -11.74 -20.90 -39.19
C VAL A 551 -11.18 -19.90 -40.20
N VAL A 552 -9.87 -19.96 -40.46
CA VAL A 552 -9.19 -19.21 -41.52
C VAL A 552 -9.03 -20.11 -42.74
N PRO A 553 -9.83 -19.96 -43.81
CA PRO A 553 -9.59 -20.66 -45.07
C PRO A 553 -8.28 -20.20 -45.74
N LYS A 554 -7.60 -21.14 -46.41
CA LYS A 554 -6.42 -20.91 -47.26
C LYS A 554 -6.73 -21.12 -48.76
N ALA A 555 -7.88 -21.74 -49.06
CA ALA A 555 -8.40 -21.94 -50.41
C ALA A 555 -9.87 -21.47 -50.48
N GLU A 556 -10.30 -20.98 -51.65
CA GLU A 556 -11.59 -20.29 -51.82
C GLU A 556 -12.81 -21.21 -51.68
N HIS A 557 -12.65 -22.50 -51.97
CA HIS A 557 -13.73 -23.50 -51.91
C HIS A 557 -14.08 -23.97 -50.49
N VAL A 558 -13.31 -23.55 -49.48
CA VAL A 558 -13.57 -23.92 -48.07
C VAL A 558 -14.79 -23.17 -47.55
N ALA A 559 -15.84 -23.93 -47.22
CA ALA A 559 -17.07 -23.47 -46.62
C ALA A 559 -17.24 -24.02 -45.19
N VAL A 560 -18.00 -23.30 -44.37
CA VAL A 560 -18.39 -23.71 -43.03
C VAL A 560 -19.92 -23.69 -42.95
N SER A 561 -20.50 -24.74 -42.37
CA SER A 561 -21.93 -24.89 -42.14
C SER A 561 -22.21 -25.43 -40.73
N THR A 562 -23.46 -25.31 -40.30
CA THR A 562 -23.91 -25.69 -38.94
C THR A 562 -25.23 -26.45 -39.01
N GLY A 563 -25.34 -27.53 -38.25
CA GLY A 563 -26.53 -28.39 -38.22
C GLY A 563 -26.48 -29.40 -37.06
N GLU A 564 -27.17 -30.53 -37.20
CA GLU A 564 -27.27 -31.54 -36.14
C GLU A 564 -25.93 -32.20 -35.79
N GLU A 565 -24.99 -32.32 -36.75
CA GLU A 565 -23.61 -32.78 -36.49
C GLU A 565 -22.73 -31.74 -35.75
N GLY A 566 -23.26 -30.54 -35.43
CA GLY A 566 -22.51 -29.42 -34.85
C GLY A 566 -21.99 -28.45 -35.93
N VAL A 567 -20.69 -28.15 -35.91
CA VAL A 567 -20.03 -27.30 -36.93
C VAL A 567 -19.28 -28.18 -37.92
N VAL A 568 -19.48 -27.95 -39.22
CA VAL A 568 -18.90 -28.75 -40.31
C VAL A 568 -18.10 -27.84 -41.25
N ILE A 569 -16.84 -28.19 -41.51
CA ILE A 569 -15.99 -27.56 -42.52
C ILE A 569 -15.89 -28.50 -43.73
N HIS A 570 -16.17 -28.01 -44.93
CA HIS A 570 -16.25 -28.80 -46.18
C HIS A 570 -15.85 -27.97 -47.41
N GLY A 571 -15.49 -28.62 -48.52
CA GLY A 571 -14.95 -27.96 -49.72
C GLY A 571 -15.99 -27.51 -50.74
N GLY A 572 -17.20 -27.17 -50.30
CA GLY A 572 -18.32 -26.89 -51.18
C GLY A 572 -18.67 -28.10 -52.06
N ALA A 573 -18.44 -27.98 -53.37
CA ALA A 573 -18.62 -29.05 -54.36
C ALA A 573 -17.41 -29.99 -54.51
N GLN A 574 -16.28 -29.69 -53.85
CA GLN A 574 -15.06 -30.51 -53.85
C GLN A 574 -14.82 -31.10 -52.45
N LYS A 575 -14.09 -32.23 -52.37
CA LYS A 575 -13.63 -32.75 -51.08
C LYS A 575 -12.41 -31.96 -50.62
N LEU A 576 -12.32 -31.68 -49.32
CA LEU A 576 -11.15 -31.00 -48.77
C LEU A 576 -9.91 -31.91 -48.83
N ALA A 577 -8.74 -31.32 -49.07
CA ALA A 577 -7.45 -31.98 -48.98
C ALA A 577 -7.02 -32.17 -47.50
N ILE A 578 -7.77 -32.97 -46.75
CA ILE A 578 -7.49 -33.32 -45.34
C ILE A 578 -6.44 -34.45 -45.26
N SER A 579 -5.27 -34.22 -45.85
CA SER A 579 -4.11 -35.14 -45.82
C SER A 579 -4.43 -36.59 -46.24
N ASN A 580 -5.08 -36.77 -47.39
CA ASN A 580 -5.49 -38.10 -47.87
C ASN A 580 -4.28 -39.03 -48.12
N PRO A 581 -4.32 -40.31 -47.70
CA PRO A 581 -3.14 -41.19 -47.76
C PRO A 581 -2.81 -41.62 -49.20
N GLY A 582 -1.64 -41.19 -49.69
CA GLY A 582 -1.14 -41.57 -51.01
C GLY A 582 0.39 -41.55 -51.18
N HIS A 583 1.12 -40.81 -50.34
CA HIS A 583 2.59 -40.73 -50.37
C HIS A 583 3.17 -40.81 -48.95
N GLY A 584 3.56 -42.02 -48.51
CA GLY A 584 4.49 -42.28 -47.40
C GLY A 584 4.09 -41.94 -45.95
N GLY A 585 3.33 -40.87 -45.70
CA GLY A 585 3.08 -40.31 -44.35
C GLY A 585 1.61 -40.09 -44.00
N GLY A 586 0.73 -41.00 -44.44
CA GLY A 586 -0.73 -40.84 -44.44
C GLY A 586 -1.48 -40.88 -43.10
N ALA A 587 -0.79 -40.75 -41.96
CA ALA A 587 -1.39 -40.72 -40.63
C ALA A 587 -0.77 -39.64 -39.73
N ASP A 588 0.56 -39.50 -39.75
CA ASP A 588 1.28 -38.54 -38.90
C ASP A 588 0.94 -37.08 -39.25
N ALA A 589 0.77 -36.73 -40.54
CA ALA A 589 0.43 -35.37 -40.94
C ALA A 589 -0.94 -34.90 -40.41
N THR A 590 -1.91 -35.81 -40.33
CA THR A 590 -3.22 -35.55 -39.71
C THR A 590 -3.10 -35.52 -38.19
N ALA A 591 -2.30 -36.41 -37.59
CA ALA A 591 -2.03 -36.39 -36.15
C ALA A 591 -1.38 -35.08 -35.70
N ASP A 592 -0.34 -34.61 -36.39
CA ASP A 592 0.35 -33.34 -36.09
C ASP A 592 -0.58 -32.12 -36.24
N ALA A 593 -1.40 -32.07 -37.29
CA ALA A 593 -2.43 -31.05 -37.44
C ALA A 593 -3.43 -31.02 -36.28
N LEU A 594 -3.76 -32.20 -35.70
CA LEU A 594 -4.67 -32.32 -34.55
C LEU A 594 -3.96 -32.05 -33.20
N ASN A 595 -2.67 -32.37 -33.09
CA ASN A 595 -1.82 -32.17 -31.90
C ASN A 595 -1.42 -30.70 -31.69
N GLY A 596 -1.36 -29.91 -32.76
CA GLY A 596 -1.09 -28.47 -32.70
C GLY A 596 0.40 -28.11 -32.61
N ARG A 597 0.71 -26.82 -32.80
CA ARG A 597 2.08 -26.34 -33.03
C ARG A 597 3.03 -26.72 -31.89
N ARG A 598 4.08 -27.48 -32.25
CA ARG A 598 5.25 -27.71 -31.40
C ARG A 598 6.23 -26.54 -31.50
N LEU A 599 6.89 -26.23 -30.38
CA LEU A 599 7.96 -25.23 -30.26
C LEU A 599 9.21 -25.82 -29.59
N LEU A 600 9.09 -26.97 -28.91
CA LEU A 600 10.17 -27.54 -28.09
C LEU A 600 10.56 -28.97 -28.52
N ASP A 601 11.87 -29.20 -28.70
CA ASP A 601 12.45 -30.55 -28.82
C ASP A 601 13.43 -30.84 -27.67
N LEU A 602 12.86 -31.11 -26.51
CA LEU A 602 13.59 -31.43 -25.28
C LEU A 602 14.29 -32.80 -25.34
N ARG A 603 14.04 -33.61 -26.38
CA ARG A 603 14.75 -34.90 -26.58
C ARG A 603 16.06 -34.64 -27.31
N ALA A 604 16.04 -33.95 -28.45
CA ALA A 604 17.27 -33.59 -29.17
C ALA A 604 18.14 -32.61 -28.37
N TRP A 605 17.56 -31.58 -27.73
CA TRP A 605 18.36 -30.55 -27.04
C TRP A 605 19.06 -31.06 -25.78
N ARG A 606 18.60 -32.17 -25.16
CA ARG A 606 19.32 -32.80 -24.03
C ARG A 606 20.62 -33.47 -24.47
N ARG A 607 20.75 -33.90 -25.73
CA ARG A 607 21.94 -34.58 -26.27
C ARG A 607 22.34 -35.79 -25.43
N ALA A 608 21.39 -36.72 -25.25
CA ALA A 608 21.54 -37.95 -24.48
C ALA A 608 22.56 -38.95 -25.08
N ASP A 609 23.09 -38.64 -26.26
CA ASP A 609 24.23 -39.31 -26.92
C ASP A 609 25.58 -39.08 -26.21
N GLU A 610 25.71 -38.06 -25.35
CA GLU A 610 26.94 -37.83 -24.59
C GLU A 610 26.70 -37.33 -23.15
N PRO A 611 27.67 -37.51 -22.22
CA PRO A 611 27.51 -37.06 -20.84
C PRO A 611 27.32 -35.53 -20.74
N TYR A 612 26.36 -35.10 -19.90
CA TYR A 612 25.99 -33.69 -19.69
C TYR A 612 27.18 -32.72 -19.61
N SER A 613 28.22 -33.03 -18.82
CA SER A 613 29.37 -32.13 -18.65
C SER A 613 30.21 -31.98 -19.94
N LYS A 614 30.24 -33.00 -20.80
CA LYS A 614 30.90 -32.99 -22.11
C LYS A 614 30.08 -32.16 -23.11
N ALA A 615 28.77 -32.40 -23.19
CA ALA A 615 27.85 -31.62 -24.02
C ALA A 615 27.89 -30.11 -23.68
N ARG A 616 27.85 -29.78 -22.38
CA ARG A 616 27.94 -28.39 -21.89
C ARG A 616 29.25 -27.72 -22.33
N ARG A 617 30.40 -28.35 -22.08
CA ARG A 617 31.71 -27.81 -22.49
C ARG A 617 31.81 -27.65 -24.01
N ARG A 618 31.29 -28.61 -24.79
CA ARG A 618 31.25 -28.55 -26.26
C ARG A 618 30.42 -27.37 -26.76
N LEU A 619 29.25 -27.12 -26.18
CA LEU A 619 28.39 -25.98 -26.52
C LEU A 619 29.00 -24.64 -26.09
N GLN A 620 29.56 -24.55 -24.89
CA GLN A 620 30.27 -23.35 -24.43
C GLN A 620 31.45 -23.01 -25.35
N LYS A 621 32.25 -24.00 -25.76
CA LYS A 621 33.32 -23.82 -26.75
C LYS A 621 32.78 -23.41 -28.11
N ALA A 622 31.67 -23.99 -28.57
CA ALA A 622 31.03 -23.58 -29.83
C ALA A 622 30.57 -22.11 -29.82
N VAL A 623 30.18 -21.53 -28.68
CA VAL A 623 29.89 -20.09 -28.56
C VAL A 623 31.15 -19.22 -28.66
N VAL A 624 32.29 -19.72 -28.17
CA VAL A 624 33.58 -19.02 -28.30
C VAL A 624 34.08 -19.06 -29.74
N ASP A 625 34.13 -20.26 -30.34
CA ASP A 625 34.68 -20.54 -31.67
C ASP A 625 33.79 -20.04 -32.83
N ALA A 626 32.50 -19.75 -32.59
CA ALA A 626 31.58 -19.32 -33.64
C ALA A 626 31.95 -17.94 -34.24
N PRO A 627 32.00 -17.80 -35.58
CA PRO A 627 32.14 -16.50 -36.24
C PRO A 627 31.05 -15.51 -35.80
N PRO A 628 31.31 -14.18 -35.76
CA PRO A 628 30.37 -13.19 -35.21
C PRO A 628 28.94 -13.32 -35.76
N ALA A 629 28.79 -13.49 -37.08
CA ALA A 629 27.50 -13.66 -37.75
C ALA A 629 26.70 -14.90 -37.28
N LYS A 630 27.35 -15.96 -36.78
CA LYS A 630 26.72 -17.20 -36.30
C LYS A 630 26.72 -17.35 -34.77
N LYS A 631 27.41 -16.46 -34.05
CA LYS A 631 27.58 -16.53 -32.58
C LYS A 631 26.27 -16.47 -31.80
N HIS A 632 25.26 -15.78 -32.34
CA HIS A 632 23.90 -15.77 -31.76
C HIS A 632 23.20 -17.15 -31.85
N LEU A 633 23.36 -17.89 -32.95
CA LEU A 633 22.80 -19.24 -33.08
C LEU A 633 23.45 -20.22 -32.08
N ALA A 634 24.77 -20.11 -31.86
CA ALA A 634 25.47 -20.90 -30.86
C ALA A 634 24.99 -20.59 -29.42
N ARG A 635 24.70 -19.30 -29.11
CA ARG A 635 24.09 -18.90 -27.82
C ARG A 635 22.69 -19.52 -27.64
N LEU A 636 21.86 -19.50 -28.67
CA LEU A 636 20.52 -20.11 -28.64
C LEU A 636 20.58 -21.63 -28.43
N GLU A 637 21.54 -22.33 -29.07
CA GLU A 637 21.77 -23.77 -28.83
C GLU A 637 22.21 -24.07 -27.39
N LEU A 638 23.03 -23.20 -26.78
CA LEU A 638 23.42 -23.34 -25.37
C LEU A 638 22.21 -23.10 -24.43
N ALA A 639 21.37 -22.10 -24.73
CA ALA A 639 20.14 -21.84 -23.98
C ALA A 639 19.13 -23.00 -24.08
N ARG A 640 18.92 -23.54 -25.29
CA ARG A 640 18.10 -24.73 -25.55
C ARG A 640 18.55 -25.94 -24.73
N PHE A 641 19.87 -26.17 -24.68
CA PHE A 641 20.46 -27.25 -23.89
C PHE A 641 20.25 -27.08 -22.39
N TYR A 642 20.44 -25.87 -21.85
CA TYR A 642 20.15 -25.59 -20.43
C TYR A 642 18.67 -25.77 -20.10
N PHE A 643 17.78 -25.26 -20.95
CA PHE A 643 16.34 -25.37 -20.76
C PHE A 643 15.87 -26.83 -20.76
N ALA A 644 16.39 -27.65 -21.67
CA ALA A 644 16.06 -29.08 -21.74
C ALA A 644 16.56 -29.90 -20.54
N HIS A 645 17.48 -29.36 -19.73
CA HIS A 645 17.90 -29.89 -18.43
C HIS A 645 17.19 -29.25 -17.23
N GLY A 646 16.27 -28.30 -17.44
CA GLY A 646 15.55 -27.59 -16.38
C GLY A 646 16.38 -26.51 -15.67
N LEU A 647 17.50 -26.10 -16.25
CA LEU A 647 18.45 -25.14 -15.68
C LEU A 647 17.98 -23.71 -16.00
N ALA A 648 17.00 -23.25 -15.22
CA ALA A 648 16.25 -22.03 -15.49
C ALA A 648 17.11 -20.76 -15.45
N ALA A 649 17.98 -20.58 -14.45
CA ALA A 649 18.87 -19.42 -14.36
C ALA A 649 19.86 -19.34 -15.52
N GLU A 650 20.50 -20.47 -15.86
CA GLU A 650 21.42 -20.55 -16.99
C GLU A 650 20.71 -20.42 -18.34
N THR A 651 19.41 -20.77 -18.42
CA THR A 651 18.57 -20.49 -19.59
C THR A 651 18.36 -18.98 -19.74
N LEU A 652 17.88 -18.31 -18.68
CA LEU A 652 17.59 -16.86 -18.72
C LEU A 652 18.85 -16.06 -19.10
N GLY A 653 19.95 -16.21 -18.38
CA GLY A 653 21.20 -15.50 -18.70
C GLY A 653 21.77 -15.82 -20.09
N ALA A 654 21.49 -17.00 -20.66
CA ALA A 654 21.87 -17.32 -22.04
C ALA A 654 20.91 -16.69 -23.09
N LEU A 655 19.64 -16.46 -22.74
CA LEU A 655 18.66 -15.75 -23.57
C LEU A 655 18.82 -14.23 -23.50
N ASP A 656 19.20 -13.67 -22.35
CA ASP A 656 19.52 -12.26 -22.19
C ASP A 656 20.68 -11.87 -23.13
N VAL A 657 21.81 -12.58 -23.02
CA VAL A 657 22.99 -12.40 -23.88
C VAL A 657 22.74 -12.82 -25.35
N TYR A 658 21.65 -13.53 -25.64
CA TYR A 658 21.19 -13.77 -27.02
C TYR A 658 20.36 -12.60 -27.59
N THR A 659 19.58 -11.92 -26.75
CA THR A 659 18.63 -10.86 -27.14
C THR A 659 19.22 -9.45 -27.05
N GLU A 660 20.15 -9.20 -26.13
CA GLU A 660 20.88 -7.93 -25.89
C GLU A 660 21.18 -7.13 -27.16
N GLN A 661 21.88 -7.74 -28.12
CA GLN A 661 22.33 -7.07 -29.36
C GLN A 661 21.25 -6.96 -30.45
N ALA A 662 20.06 -7.55 -30.26
CA ALA A 662 18.94 -7.47 -31.20
C ALA A 662 17.61 -7.82 -30.49
N PRO A 663 16.96 -6.87 -29.78
CA PRO A 663 15.81 -7.14 -28.92
C PRO A 663 14.63 -7.86 -29.58
N ARG A 664 14.43 -7.70 -30.90
CA ARG A 664 13.42 -8.46 -31.68
C ARG A 664 13.56 -9.98 -31.56
N ARG A 665 14.74 -10.50 -31.19
CA ARG A 665 14.94 -11.93 -30.89
C ARG A 665 14.06 -12.44 -29.72
N ALA A 666 13.57 -11.56 -28.85
CA ALA A 666 12.62 -11.89 -27.78
C ALA A 666 11.16 -11.98 -28.25
N GLU A 667 10.85 -11.60 -29.50
CA GLU A 667 9.52 -11.74 -30.11
C GLU A 667 9.26 -13.18 -30.58
N ASP A 668 10.35 -13.94 -30.83
CA ASP A 668 10.31 -15.35 -31.23
C ASP A 668 9.51 -16.23 -30.22
N PRO A 669 8.53 -17.03 -30.69
CA PRO A 669 7.70 -17.85 -29.82
C PRO A 669 8.47 -18.91 -29.02
N GLN A 670 9.52 -19.51 -29.57
CA GLN A 670 10.33 -20.50 -28.85
C GLN A 670 11.13 -19.81 -27.73
N VAL A 671 11.80 -18.71 -28.05
CA VAL A 671 12.58 -17.91 -27.08
C VAL A 671 11.69 -17.44 -25.94
N ARG A 672 10.52 -16.89 -26.26
CA ARG A 672 9.55 -16.41 -25.27
C ARG A 672 8.97 -17.53 -24.40
N LEU A 673 8.71 -18.71 -24.98
CA LEU A 673 8.29 -19.88 -24.21
C LEU A 673 9.38 -20.34 -23.24
N MET A 674 10.63 -20.46 -23.69
CA MET A 674 11.75 -20.86 -22.83
C MET A 674 11.98 -19.86 -21.68
N ALA A 675 11.93 -18.55 -21.96
CA ALA A 675 12.05 -17.51 -20.94
C ALA A 675 10.88 -17.56 -19.93
N GLY A 676 9.63 -17.57 -20.40
CA GLY A 676 8.45 -17.61 -19.52
C GLY A 676 8.37 -18.88 -18.66
N ALA A 677 8.79 -20.01 -19.21
CA ALA A 677 8.91 -21.27 -18.47
C ALA A 677 10.07 -21.26 -17.46
N ALA A 678 11.19 -20.60 -17.78
CA ALA A 678 12.31 -20.44 -16.85
C ALA A 678 11.95 -19.51 -15.68
N HIS A 679 11.31 -18.37 -15.93
CA HIS A 679 10.75 -17.52 -14.87
C HIS A 679 9.75 -18.29 -13.98
N ALA A 680 8.85 -19.09 -14.57
CA ALA A 680 7.94 -19.96 -13.82
C ALA A 680 8.67 -21.02 -12.98
N LEU A 681 9.86 -21.47 -13.39
CA LEU A 681 10.72 -22.35 -12.59
C LEU A 681 11.47 -21.63 -11.46
N GLN A 682 11.64 -20.30 -11.52
CA GLN A 682 12.19 -19.51 -10.41
C GLN A 682 11.13 -19.01 -9.44
N GLY A 683 9.84 -19.05 -9.81
CA GLY A 683 8.76 -18.41 -9.06
C GLY A 683 8.59 -16.92 -9.39
N GLU A 684 9.15 -16.48 -10.51
CA GLU A 684 9.07 -15.11 -11.05
C GLU A 684 7.76 -14.97 -11.85
N TRP A 685 6.62 -15.08 -11.16
CA TRP A 685 5.32 -15.29 -11.81
C TRP A 685 4.82 -14.10 -12.63
N ARG A 686 5.29 -12.88 -12.35
CA ARG A 686 4.95 -11.68 -13.14
C ARG A 686 5.61 -11.75 -14.52
N GLU A 687 6.91 -11.99 -14.53
CA GLU A 687 7.79 -12.14 -15.69
C GLU A 687 7.36 -13.36 -16.51
N ALA A 688 7.06 -14.48 -15.83
CA ALA A 688 6.43 -15.65 -16.42
C ALA A 688 5.08 -15.32 -17.07
N GLY A 689 4.24 -14.52 -16.41
CA GLY A 689 2.93 -14.09 -16.93
C GLY A 689 3.04 -13.23 -18.19
N GLU A 690 3.92 -12.23 -18.18
CA GLU A 690 4.20 -11.34 -19.31
C GLU A 690 4.68 -12.11 -20.55
N ALA A 691 5.48 -13.16 -20.35
CA ALA A 691 5.94 -14.05 -21.42
C ALA A 691 4.87 -15.08 -21.84
N LEU A 692 4.27 -15.82 -20.90
CA LEU A 692 3.39 -16.96 -21.15
C LEU A 692 2.00 -16.55 -21.66
N THR A 693 1.44 -15.43 -21.21
CA THR A 693 0.14 -14.91 -21.70
C THR A 693 0.23 -14.20 -23.05
N HIS A 694 1.45 -14.05 -23.59
CA HIS A 694 1.70 -13.37 -24.85
C HIS A 694 1.06 -14.12 -26.04
N PRO A 695 0.36 -13.42 -26.95
CA PRO A 695 -0.38 -14.06 -28.05
C PRO A 695 0.49 -14.80 -29.07
N SER A 696 1.80 -14.51 -29.16
CA SER A 696 2.69 -15.28 -30.05
C SER A 696 2.83 -16.76 -29.65
N LEU A 697 2.47 -17.12 -28.41
CA LEU A 697 2.41 -18.49 -27.90
C LEU A 697 1.03 -19.16 -28.07
N ASP A 698 0.03 -18.45 -28.59
CA ASP A 698 -1.33 -19.01 -28.71
C ASP A 698 -1.34 -20.23 -29.65
N GLY A 699 -2.10 -21.25 -29.23
CA GLY A 699 -2.23 -22.52 -29.92
C GLY A 699 -0.99 -23.43 -29.92
N ALA A 700 0.10 -23.07 -29.23
CA ALA A 700 1.27 -23.95 -29.09
C ALA A 700 1.04 -25.01 -27.99
N LEU A 701 1.23 -26.29 -28.31
CA LEU A 701 1.02 -27.40 -27.38
C LEU A 701 2.00 -27.33 -26.20
N ASP A 702 3.27 -27.06 -26.50
CA ASP A 702 4.35 -27.01 -25.51
C ASP A 702 4.22 -25.82 -24.51
N ALA A 703 3.39 -24.83 -24.83
CA ALA A 703 3.08 -23.71 -23.94
C ALA A 703 1.99 -24.03 -22.90
N LEU A 704 1.18 -25.07 -23.12
CA LEU A 704 0.09 -25.45 -22.21
C LEU A 704 0.53 -25.78 -20.78
N PRO A 705 1.53 -26.63 -20.51
CA PRO A 705 1.87 -26.99 -19.12
C PRO A 705 2.41 -25.80 -18.34
N TRP A 706 3.06 -24.84 -19.00
CA TRP A 706 3.55 -23.60 -18.38
C TRP A 706 2.45 -22.58 -18.17
N ARG A 707 1.54 -22.40 -19.14
CA ARG A 707 0.31 -21.62 -18.96
C ARG A 707 -0.59 -22.20 -17.87
N ALA A 708 -0.57 -23.53 -17.68
CA ALA A 708 -1.27 -24.22 -16.61
C ALA A 708 -0.61 -24.00 -15.25
N ALA A 709 0.72 -24.11 -15.16
CA ALA A 709 1.47 -23.82 -13.93
C ALA A 709 1.32 -22.35 -13.48
N HIS A 710 1.41 -21.40 -14.41
CA HIS A 710 1.08 -19.99 -14.14
C HIS A 710 -0.38 -19.84 -13.71
N ALA A 711 -1.35 -20.45 -14.40
CA ALA A 711 -2.75 -20.37 -14.03
C ALA A 711 -3.02 -20.92 -12.62
N ALA A 712 -2.31 -21.99 -12.19
CA ALA A 712 -2.35 -22.46 -10.81
C ALA A 712 -1.73 -21.43 -9.86
N ALA A 713 -0.52 -20.92 -10.14
CA ALA A 713 0.12 -19.90 -9.29
C ALA A 713 -0.72 -18.62 -9.13
N THR A 714 -1.56 -18.27 -10.11
CA THR A 714 -2.50 -17.13 -10.06
C THR A 714 -3.95 -17.51 -9.71
N GLY A 715 -4.20 -18.68 -9.10
CA GLY A 715 -5.50 -19.08 -8.55
C GLY A 715 -6.61 -19.40 -9.56
N ALA A 716 -6.29 -19.61 -10.83
CA ALA A 716 -7.23 -19.97 -11.90
C ALA A 716 -7.32 -21.51 -12.07
N ASP A 717 -7.57 -22.22 -10.96
CA ASP A 717 -7.36 -23.67 -10.85
C ASP A 717 -8.12 -24.53 -11.87
N GLU A 718 -9.40 -24.22 -12.18
CA GLU A 718 -10.15 -24.94 -13.22
C GLU A 718 -9.44 -24.89 -14.58
N ALA A 719 -8.91 -23.72 -14.95
CA ALA A 719 -8.21 -23.52 -16.22
C ALA A 719 -6.85 -24.20 -16.20
N ALA A 720 -6.17 -24.23 -15.05
CA ALA A 720 -4.93 -24.98 -14.85
C ALA A 720 -5.14 -26.48 -15.04
N VAL A 721 -6.08 -27.11 -14.32
CA VAL A 721 -6.30 -28.57 -14.36
C VAL A 721 -6.72 -29.03 -15.77
N ASN A 722 -7.59 -28.28 -16.46
CA ASN A 722 -7.97 -28.58 -17.85
C ASN A 722 -6.80 -28.43 -18.85
N ALA A 723 -5.91 -27.46 -18.63
CA ALA A 723 -4.74 -27.25 -19.47
C ALA A 723 -3.65 -28.31 -19.22
N PHE A 724 -3.47 -28.73 -17.97
CA PHE A 724 -2.56 -29.80 -17.58
C PHE A 724 -3.00 -31.17 -18.13
N HIS A 725 -4.27 -31.57 -17.94
CA HIS A 725 -4.82 -32.82 -18.49
C HIS A 725 -4.57 -32.92 -20.01
N ARG A 726 -4.72 -31.80 -20.73
CA ARG A 726 -4.47 -31.71 -22.18
C ARG A 726 -2.99 -31.58 -22.59
N SER A 727 -2.06 -31.61 -21.66
CA SER A 727 -0.61 -31.58 -21.91
C SER A 727 0.14 -32.76 -21.27
N GLU A 728 -0.56 -33.73 -20.69
CA GLU A 728 0.03 -34.96 -20.11
C GLU A 728 0.96 -35.69 -21.10
N ASN A 729 0.60 -35.71 -22.39
CA ASN A 729 1.41 -36.31 -23.46
C ASN A 729 2.75 -35.59 -23.73
N VAL A 730 2.91 -34.31 -23.36
CA VAL A 730 4.19 -33.58 -23.47
C VAL A 730 4.95 -33.48 -22.14
N LEU A 731 4.31 -33.73 -20.99
CA LEU A 731 5.00 -33.76 -19.68
C LEU A 731 6.15 -34.77 -19.67
N GLY A 732 5.97 -35.94 -20.29
CA GLY A 732 7.01 -36.99 -20.41
C GLY A 732 8.24 -36.60 -21.24
N ALA A 733 8.26 -35.43 -21.88
CA ALA A 733 9.45 -34.91 -22.56
C ALA A 733 10.40 -34.14 -21.62
N TYR A 734 9.94 -33.64 -20.47
CA TYR A 734 10.74 -32.84 -19.55
C TYR A 734 11.67 -33.69 -18.66
N PRO A 735 12.74 -33.11 -18.08
CA PRO A 735 13.55 -33.77 -17.05
C PRO A 735 12.80 -33.87 -15.72
N ASP A 736 13.17 -34.85 -14.89
CA ASP A 736 12.38 -35.33 -13.75
C ASP A 736 12.14 -34.26 -12.67
N THR A 737 13.11 -33.38 -12.44
CA THR A 737 12.98 -32.20 -11.57
C THR A 737 11.86 -31.25 -12.02
N VAL A 738 11.70 -31.05 -13.32
CA VAL A 738 10.64 -30.24 -13.92
C VAL A 738 9.32 -31.01 -13.93
N ARG A 739 9.33 -32.32 -14.26
CA ARG A 739 8.13 -33.18 -14.19
C ARG A 739 7.55 -33.18 -12.77
N LYS A 740 8.39 -33.30 -11.73
CA LYS A 740 7.99 -33.24 -10.33
C LYS A 740 7.26 -31.93 -10.00
N ARG A 741 7.86 -30.78 -10.35
CA ARG A 741 7.28 -29.45 -10.11
C ARG A 741 5.95 -29.25 -10.82
N LEU A 742 5.83 -29.69 -12.08
CA LEU A 742 4.57 -29.62 -12.82
C LEU A 742 3.49 -30.52 -12.20
N HIS A 743 3.83 -31.74 -11.75
CA HIS A 743 2.87 -32.60 -11.03
C HIS A 743 2.46 -32.08 -9.65
N LEU A 744 3.36 -31.40 -8.92
CA LEU A 744 3.01 -30.70 -7.68
C LEU A 744 2.00 -29.56 -7.94
N ALA A 745 2.22 -28.74 -8.97
CA ALA A 745 1.26 -27.71 -9.39
C ALA A 745 -0.10 -28.29 -9.83
N ILE A 746 -0.12 -29.46 -10.50
CA ILE A 746 -1.38 -30.17 -10.82
C ILE A 746 -2.08 -30.61 -9.53
N ALA A 747 -1.36 -31.28 -8.62
CA ALA A 747 -1.91 -31.79 -7.37
C ALA A 747 -2.49 -30.66 -6.53
N GLU A 748 -1.78 -29.53 -6.44
CA GLU A 748 -2.19 -28.39 -5.63
C GLU A 748 -3.44 -27.67 -6.21
N ALA A 749 -3.52 -27.50 -7.53
CA ALA A 749 -4.73 -26.98 -8.18
C ALA A 749 -5.93 -27.92 -7.97
N ARG A 750 -5.72 -29.24 -8.09
CA ARG A 750 -6.75 -30.25 -7.79
C ARG A 750 -7.20 -30.20 -6.32
N LEU A 751 -6.28 -30.02 -5.37
CA LEU A 751 -6.61 -29.86 -3.94
C LEU A 751 -7.41 -28.58 -3.64
N ARG A 752 -7.15 -27.46 -4.33
CA ARG A 752 -7.98 -26.24 -4.16
C ARG A 752 -9.39 -26.39 -4.72
N LEU A 753 -9.56 -27.20 -5.77
CA LEU A 753 -10.89 -27.61 -6.29
C LEU A 753 -11.57 -28.72 -5.45
N GLY A 754 -10.87 -29.30 -4.46
CA GLY A 754 -11.39 -30.41 -3.65
C GLY A 754 -11.28 -31.80 -4.28
N ASP A 755 -10.62 -31.95 -5.43
CA ASP A 755 -10.38 -33.25 -6.09
C ASP A 755 -9.19 -33.97 -5.47
N THR A 756 -9.36 -34.45 -4.23
CA THR A 756 -8.33 -35.15 -3.46
C THR A 756 -7.93 -36.47 -4.11
N LYS A 757 -8.86 -37.12 -4.81
CA LYS A 757 -8.66 -38.40 -5.51
C LYS A 757 -7.73 -38.25 -6.71
N ALA A 758 -7.96 -37.27 -7.59
CA ALA A 758 -7.07 -37.04 -8.72
C ALA A 758 -5.78 -36.30 -8.31
N ALA A 759 -5.80 -35.53 -7.21
CA ALA A 759 -4.58 -35.00 -6.60
C ALA A 759 -3.65 -36.11 -6.09
N LYS A 760 -4.19 -37.16 -5.43
CA LYS A 760 -3.43 -38.31 -4.92
C LYS A 760 -2.49 -38.88 -5.99
N HIS A 761 -3.02 -39.15 -7.18
CA HIS A 761 -2.24 -39.70 -8.29
C HIS A 761 -1.04 -38.81 -8.67
N ASN A 762 -1.22 -37.48 -8.71
CA ASN A 762 -0.11 -36.58 -9.02
C ASN A 762 0.90 -36.46 -7.89
N LEU A 763 0.47 -36.56 -6.63
CA LEU A 763 1.38 -36.64 -5.48
C LEU A 763 2.21 -37.93 -5.51
N GLU A 764 1.60 -39.08 -5.86
CA GLU A 764 2.32 -40.35 -6.02
C GLU A 764 3.36 -40.29 -7.15
N VAL A 765 3.01 -39.73 -8.30
CA VAL A 765 3.96 -39.50 -9.41
C VAL A 765 5.07 -38.52 -9.01
N ALA A 766 4.75 -37.43 -8.31
CA ALA A 766 5.76 -36.50 -7.79
C ALA A 766 6.67 -37.15 -6.74
N ARG A 767 6.16 -38.07 -5.90
CA ARG A 767 6.95 -38.83 -4.92
C ARG A 767 7.93 -39.78 -5.60
N ALA A 768 7.52 -40.44 -6.69
CA ALA A 768 8.38 -41.31 -7.50
C ALA A 768 9.48 -40.54 -8.26
N LEU A 769 9.21 -39.30 -8.65
CA LEU A 769 10.19 -38.39 -9.28
C LEU A 769 11.11 -37.67 -8.27
N GLY A 770 10.84 -37.79 -6.96
CA GLY A 770 11.66 -37.23 -5.90
C GLY A 770 12.77 -38.19 -5.46
N HIS A 771 14.01 -37.72 -5.37
CA HIS A 771 15.17 -38.59 -5.12
C HIS A 771 15.79 -38.40 -3.73
N ASN A 772 15.60 -37.24 -3.09
CA ASN A 772 16.15 -36.93 -1.77
C ASN A 772 15.07 -36.62 -0.71
N ARG A 773 15.46 -36.40 0.56
CA ARG A 773 14.51 -36.09 1.66
C ARG A 773 13.79 -34.76 1.47
N SER A 774 14.46 -33.76 0.90
CA SER A 774 13.88 -32.44 0.61
C SER A 774 12.79 -32.53 -0.46
N ASP A 775 12.96 -33.38 -1.48
CA ASP A 775 11.92 -33.63 -2.48
C ASP A 775 10.66 -34.24 -1.86
N ARG A 776 10.83 -35.19 -0.93
CA ARG A 776 9.72 -35.87 -0.26
C ARG A 776 8.94 -34.91 0.62
N ALA A 777 9.62 -34.08 1.41
CA ALA A 777 8.98 -33.07 2.27
C ALA A 777 8.09 -32.05 1.51
N GLU A 778 8.37 -31.82 0.22
CA GLU A 778 7.52 -31.02 -0.67
C GLU A 778 6.20 -31.73 -1.02
N VAL A 779 6.27 -33.03 -1.36
CA VAL A 779 5.10 -33.89 -1.62
C VAL A 779 4.30 -34.13 -0.33
N ASP A 780 4.98 -34.45 0.76
CA ASP A 780 4.40 -34.87 2.04
C ASP A 780 3.62 -33.70 2.69
N TYR A 781 4.03 -32.45 2.46
CA TYR A 781 3.28 -31.25 2.84
C TYR A 781 1.91 -31.14 2.15
N LEU A 782 1.84 -31.49 0.85
CA LEU A 782 0.59 -31.51 0.10
C LEU A 782 -0.24 -32.77 0.38
N LEU A 783 0.40 -33.89 0.71
CA LEU A 783 -0.26 -35.12 1.17
C LEU A 783 -0.98 -34.88 2.51
N ALA A 784 -0.36 -34.16 3.45
CA ALA A 784 -1.00 -33.72 4.68
C ALA A 784 -2.23 -32.82 4.41
N ARG A 785 -2.16 -31.90 3.42
CA ARG A 785 -3.32 -31.11 2.99
C ARG A 785 -4.43 -31.97 2.40
N LYS A 786 -4.10 -33.01 1.62
CA LYS A 786 -5.07 -33.99 1.08
C LYS A 786 -5.81 -34.69 2.21
N LEU A 787 -5.07 -35.26 3.15
CA LEU A 787 -5.63 -35.97 4.32
C LEU A 787 -6.54 -35.05 5.14
N LEU A 788 -6.12 -33.80 5.39
CA LEU A 788 -6.97 -32.84 6.10
C LEU A 788 -8.26 -32.46 5.32
N ALA A 789 -8.22 -32.50 3.98
CA ALA A 789 -9.41 -32.25 3.15
C ALA A 789 -10.42 -33.42 3.21
N GLU A 790 -9.95 -34.64 3.47
CA GLU A 790 -10.76 -35.87 3.58
C GLU A 790 -11.27 -36.12 5.00
N GLY A 791 -10.58 -35.58 6.02
CA GLY A 791 -10.95 -35.69 7.44
C GLY A 791 -9.90 -36.36 8.31
N ASP A 792 -8.83 -36.90 7.71
CA ASP A 792 -7.76 -37.68 8.36
C ASP A 792 -6.76 -36.78 9.12
N VAL A 793 -7.28 -36.10 10.15
CA VAL A 793 -6.61 -35.04 10.93
C VAL A 793 -5.28 -35.49 11.53
N GLU A 794 -5.24 -36.66 12.18
CA GLU A 794 -4.04 -37.10 12.92
C GLU A 794 -2.91 -37.56 11.99
N GLU A 795 -3.22 -38.13 10.83
CA GLU A 795 -2.22 -38.47 9.82
C GLU A 795 -1.68 -37.19 9.14
N ALA A 796 -2.57 -36.23 8.83
CA ALA A 796 -2.18 -34.91 8.32
C ALA A 796 -1.24 -34.16 9.28
N GLU A 797 -1.56 -34.11 10.57
CA GLU A 797 -0.67 -33.50 11.58
C GLU A 797 0.64 -34.27 11.74
N THR A 798 0.64 -35.59 11.58
CA THR A 798 1.86 -36.39 11.67
C THR A 798 2.82 -36.10 10.52
N LEU A 799 2.32 -36.07 9.28
CA LEU A 799 3.12 -35.64 8.13
C LEU A 799 3.61 -34.18 8.25
N TRP A 800 2.80 -33.26 8.78
CA TRP A 800 3.26 -31.89 9.02
C TRP A 800 4.29 -31.78 10.14
N ARG A 801 4.20 -32.58 11.22
CA ARG A 801 5.23 -32.67 12.26
C ARG A 801 6.57 -33.12 11.66
N ASP A 802 6.56 -34.13 10.80
CA ASP A 802 7.76 -34.60 10.10
C ASP A 802 8.33 -33.53 9.15
N VAL A 803 7.48 -32.93 8.29
CA VAL A 803 7.88 -31.85 7.38
C VAL A 803 8.44 -30.63 8.14
N ALA A 804 7.92 -30.32 9.33
CA ALA A 804 8.42 -29.26 10.20
C ALA A 804 9.85 -29.52 10.76
N THR A 805 10.39 -30.73 10.61
CA THR A 805 11.80 -31.06 10.88
C THR A 805 12.67 -31.15 9.63
N SER A 806 12.08 -31.30 8.45
CA SER A 806 12.78 -31.58 7.18
C SER A 806 13.76 -30.50 6.71
N ASP A 807 14.73 -30.88 5.87
CA ASP A 807 15.70 -29.96 5.29
C ASP A 807 15.06 -28.91 4.34
N HIS A 808 13.90 -29.21 3.74
CA HIS A 808 13.25 -28.33 2.76
C HIS A 808 12.67 -27.08 3.42
N ALA A 809 13.43 -25.97 3.40
CA ALA A 809 13.08 -24.74 4.10
C ALA A 809 11.66 -24.22 3.80
N SER A 810 11.23 -24.29 2.53
CA SER A 810 9.92 -23.80 2.08
C SER A 810 8.74 -24.58 2.68
N SER A 811 8.82 -25.92 2.68
CA SER A 811 7.80 -26.80 3.27
C SER A 811 7.89 -26.79 4.80
N ARG A 812 9.10 -26.82 5.37
CA ARG A 812 9.36 -26.71 6.81
C ARG A 812 8.72 -25.45 7.41
N ALA A 813 8.87 -24.31 6.74
CA ALA A 813 8.30 -23.04 7.20
C ALA A 813 6.77 -23.07 7.22
N ARG A 814 6.15 -23.58 6.14
CA ARG A 814 4.69 -23.68 6.00
C ARG A 814 4.08 -24.71 6.94
N ALA A 815 4.69 -25.88 7.11
CA ALA A 815 4.26 -26.88 8.09
C ALA A 815 4.31 -26.33 9.53
N ARG A 816 5.35 -25.57 9.89
CA ARG A 816 5.44 -24.90 11.20
C ARG A 816 4.32 -23.87 11.41
N PHE A 817 4.00 -23.06 10.41
CA PHE A 817 2.86 -22.13 10.49
C PHE A 817 1.53 -22.87 10.65
N VAL A 818 1.28 -23.89 9.82
CA VAL A 818 0.06 -24.71 9.87
C VAL A 818 -0.10 -25.39 11.23
N MET A 819 0.96 -26.00 11.78
CA MET A 819 0.89 -26.61 13.11
C MET A 819 0.58 -25.60 14.21
N VAL A 820 1.11 -24.37 14.16
CA VAL A 820 0.78 -23.32 15.14
C VAL A 820 -0.68 -22.88 15.03
N GLU A 821 -1.19 -22.66 13.83
CA GLU A 821 -2.60 -22.29 13.63
C GLU A 821 -3.55 -23.43 14.02
N ARG A 822 -3.16 -24.69 13.81
CA ARG A 822 -3.93 -25.87 14.25
C ARG A 822 -3.91 -26.05 15.77
N ASP A 823 -2.75 -25.95 16.41
CA ASP A 823 -2.62 -25.99 17.87
C ASP A 823 -3.46 -24.87 18.52
N LEU A 824 -3.43 -23.67 17.96
CA LEU A 824 -4.22 -22.52 18.45
C LEU A 824 -5.72 -22.68 18.18
N ALA A 825 -6.12 -23.28 17.05
CA ALA A 825 -7.53 -23.53 16.72
C ALA A 825 -8.15 -24.69 17.51
N ALA A 826 -7.32 -25.58 18.08
CA ALA A 826 -7.69 -26.69 18.96
C ALA A 826 -7.41 -26.39 20.46
N ASP A 827 -7.14 -25.12 20.81
CA ASP A 827 -6.82 -24.63 22.15
C ASP A 827 -5.67 -25.40 22.87
N ARG A 828 -4.78 -26.05 22.10
CA ARG A 828 -3.58 -26.77 22.58
C ARG A 828 -2.41 -25.84 22.92
N ILE A 829 -2.45 -24.59 22.45
CA ILE A 829 -1.55 -23.51 22.85
C ILE A 829 -2.31 -22.21 23.05
N ASP A 830 -1.81 -21.33 23.93
CA ASP A 830 -2.36 -20.00 24.09
C ASP A 830 -1.84 -19.03 23.01
N ARG A 831 -2.42 -17.82 22.97
CA ARG A 831 -2.01 -16.76 22.05
C ARG A 831 -0.55 -16.32 22.23
N LYS A 832 0.03 -16.40 23.43
CA LYS A 832 1.42 -15.98 23.70
C LYS A 832 2.41 -16.97 23.08
N GLU A 833 2.19 -18.28 23.26
CA GLU A 833 3.04 -19.30 22.66
C GLU A 833 2.84 -19.36 21.13
N ALA A 834 1.62 -19.13 20.62
CA ALA A 834 1.40 -18.96 19.18
C ALA A 834 2.23 -17.78 18.61
N ILE A 835 2.19 -16.61 19.26
CA ILE A 835 3.05 -15.45 18.92
C ILE A 835 4.53 -15.84 18.98
N ALA A 836 4.99 -16.50 20.05
CA ALA A 836 6.40 -16.86 20.22
C ALA A 836 6.89 -17.86 19.14
N ARG A 837 6.06 -18.83 18.74
CA ARG A 837 6.37 -19.76 17.65
C ARG A 837 6.40 -19.05 16.28
N LEU A 838 5.44 -18.17 16.00
CA LEU A 838 5.41 -17.41 14.75
C LEU A 838 6.53 -16.35 14.66
N GLU A 839 6.92 -15.71 15.77
CA GLU A 839 8.07 -14.80 15.76
C GLU A 839 9.39 -15.53 15.49
N ARG A 840 9.61 -16.71 16.06
CA ARG A 840 10.76 -17.57 15.70
C ARG A 840 10.77 -17.90 14.20
N LEU A 841 9.60 -18.13 13.60
CA LEU A 841 9.46 -18.40 12.17
C LEU A 841 9.91 -17.22 11.28
N ARG A 842 9.72 -15.96 11.71
CA ARG A 842 10.21 -14.75 11.00
C ARG A 842 11.74 -14.61 10.93
N PHE A 843 12.49 -15.43 11.67
CA PHE A 843 13.95 -15.51 11.54
C PHE A 843 14.39 -16.72 10.70
N ALA A 844 13.50 -17.69 10.47
CA ALA A 844 13.75 -18.89 9.67
C ALA A 844 13.30 -18.74 8.19
N TRP A 845 12.48 -17.74 7.87
CA TRP A 845 11.98 -17.49 6.52
C TRP A 845 11.59 -16.01 6.32
N ARG A 846 11.92 -15.41 5.16
CA ARG A 846 11.64 -14.01 4.77
C ARG A 846 11.60 -13.85 3.24
N GLY A 847 11.07 -12.72 2.76
CA GLY A 847 11.27 -12.23 1.39
C GLY A 847 10.26 -12.71 0.33
N ASP A 848 9.28 -13.54 0.70
CA ASP A 848 8.20 -13.97 -0.21
C ASP A 848 6.81 -13.58 0.33
N SER A 849 5.77 -13.91 -0.46
CA SER A 849 4.35 -13.77 -0.11
C SER A 849 3.97 -14.38 1.26
N PHE A 850 4.68 -15.42 1.71
CA PHE A 850 4.41 -16.08 2.99
C PHE A 850 5.03 -15.32 4.18
N GLU A 851 6.08 -14.51 4.01
CA GLU A 851 6.44 -13.52 5.03
C GLU A 851 5.28 -12.52 5.23
N ALA A 852 4.60 -12.08 4.16
CA ALA A 852 3.42 -11.23 4.26
C ALA A 852 2.33 -11.86 5.14
N VAL A 853 1.98 -13.13 4.86
CA VAL A 853 1.00 -13.91 5.64
C VAL A 853 1.37 -13.98 7.11
N LEU A 854 2.64 -14.31 7.40
CA LEU A 854 3.17 -14.42 8.74
C LEU A 854 3.11 -13.08 9.50
N LEU A 855 3.43 -11.98 8.83
CA LEU A 855 3.36 -10.62 9.39
C LEU A 855 1.91 -10.17 9.60
N HIS A 856 1.01 -10.44 8.65
CA HIS A 856 -0.42 -10.15 8.76
C HIS A 856 -1.05 -10.91 9.94
N ARG A 857 -0.76 -12.21 10.07
CA ARG A 857 -1.31 -13.05 11.13
C ARG A 857 -0.75 -12.67 12.50
N LEU A 858 0.55 -12.40 12.61
CA LEU A 858 1.13 -11.83 13.83
C LEU A 858 0.49 -10.48 14.19
N ALA A 859 0.17 -9.63 13.20
CA ALA A 859 -0.54 -8.39 13.45
C ALA A 859 -1.97 -8.60 14.01
N ASP A 860 -2.68 -9.64 13.58
CA ASP A 860 -3.99 -10.00 14.16
C ASP A 860 -3.84 -10.50 15.60
N LEU A 861 -2.88 -11.38 15.87
CA LEU A 861 -2.59 -11.86 17.24
C LEU A 861 -2.17 -10.70 18.18
N TYR A 862 -1.39 -9.73 17.68
CA TYR A 862 -1.05 -8.51 18.41
C TYR A 862 -2.24 -7.59 18.64
N ALA A 863 -3.08 -7.36 17.62
CA ALA A 863 -4.26 -6.51 17.75
C ALA A 863 -5.26 -7.09 18.76
N ALA A 864 -5.49 -8.41 18.73
CA ALA A 864 -6.30 -9.12 19.72
C ALA A 864 -5.69 -9.08 21.13
N GLY A 865 -4.37 -8.88 21.25
CA GLY A 865 -3.65 -8.64 22.51
C GLY A 865 -3.58 -7.16 22.94
N ALA A 866 -4.20 -6.23 22.21
CA ALA A 866 -4.01 -4.78 22.35
C ALA A 866 -2.54 -4.29 22.21
N GLU A 867 -1.66 -5.12 21.62
CA GLU A 867 -0.27 -4.80 21.32
C GLU A 867 -0.15 -3.99 20.01
N TYR A 868 -1.00 -2.97 19.84
CA TYR A 868 -1.22 -2.23 18.58
C TYR A 868 0.08 -1.73 17.92
N ARG A 869 1.11 -1.36 18.69
CA ARG A 869 2.42 -0.97 18.14
C ARG A 869 3.09 -2.10 17.38
N ARG A 870 3.04 -3.34 17.89
CA ARG A 870 3.60 -4.52 17.21
C ARG A 870 2.77 -4.88 16.00
N ALA A 871 1.44 -4.77 16.09
CA ALA A 871 0.53 -4.97 14.96
C ALA A 871 0.84 -4.02 13.79
N LEU A 872 0.85 -2.71 14.05
CA LEU A 872 1.15 -1.71 13.03
C LEU A 872 2.59 -1.80 12.50
N THR A 873 3.58 -2.17 13.33
CA THR A 873 4.94 -2.45 12.86
C THR A 873 5.00 -3.66 11.93
N ALA A 874 4.33 -4.76 12.26
CA ALA A 874 4.34 -5.97 11.43
C ALA A 874 3.66 -5.72 10.07
N LEU A 875 2.53 -4.98 10.05
CA LEU A 875 1.89 -4.56 8.80
C LEU A 875 2.74 -3.56 8.01
N ARG A 876 3.43 -2.61 8.68
CA ARG A 876 4.38 -1.71 8.00
C ARG A 876 5.48 -2.50 7.30
N GLN A 877 6.01 -3.54 7.95
CA GLN A 877 7.01 -4.43 7.37
C GLN A 877 6.45 -5.19 6.15
N ALA A 878 5.24 -5.75 6.24
CA ALA A 878 4.57 -6.40 5.11
C ALA A 878 4.35 -5.45 3.93
N ALA A 879 3.96 -4.20 4.21
CA ALA A 879 3.79 -3.15 3.19
C ALA A 879 5.13 -2.72 2.54
N SER A 880 6.24 -2.77 3.27
CA SER A 880 7.56 -2.37 2.77
C SER A 880 8.36 -3.48 2.08
N HIS A 881 8.20 -4.74 2.48
CA HIS A 881 8.96 -5.87 1.91
C HIS A 881 8.44 -6.29 0.52
N LEU A 882 7.17 -6.01 0.22
CA LEU A 882 6.47 -6.47 -0.99
C LEU A 882 5.74 -5.32 -1.70
N PRO A 883 6.45 -4.28 -2.19
CA PRO A 883 5.85 -3.09 -2.80
C PRO A 883 5.00 -3.42 -4.04
N ASP A 884 4.05 -2.54 -4.35
CA ASP A 884 3.11 -2.64 -5.49
C ASP A 884 2.21 -3.91 -5.52
N THR A 885 2.14 -4.64 -4.40
CA THR A 885 1.30 -5.84 -4.26
C THR A 885 -0.07 -5.60 -3.65
N ALA A 886 -1.01 -6.50 -3.92
CA ALA A 886 -2.31 -6.55 -3.23
C ALA A 886 -2.16 -6.73 -1.70
N TRP A 887 -1.12 -7.45 -1.25
CA TRP A 887 -0.83 -7.64 0.16
C TRP A 887 -0.31 -6.36 0.82
N ALA A 888 0.58 -5.60 0.18
CA ALA A 888 1.03 -4.31 0.69
C ALA A 888 -0.10 -3.27 0.76
N GLN A 889 -1.03 -3.27 -0.22
CA GLN A 889 -2.24 -2.45 -0.14
C GLN A 889 -3.14 -2.88 1.02
N GLY A 890 -3.39 -4.20 1.18
CA GLY A 890 -4.16 -4.75 2.30
C GLY A 890 -3.53 -4.51 3.67
N ALA A 891 -2.19 -4.49 3.76
CA ALA A 891 -1.46 -4.10 4.95
C ALA A 891 -1.65 -2.61 5.27
N ALA A 892 -1.54 -1.73 4.26
CA ALA A 892 -1.77 -0.30 4.42
C ALA A 892 -3.22 0.04 4.79
N ASP A 893 -4.21 -0.70 4.26
CA ASP A 893 -5.62 -0.60 4.68
C ASP A 893 -5.79 -1.05 6.13
N ARG A 894 -5.34 -2.26 6.50
CA ARG A 894 -5.42 -2.74 7.88
C ARG A 894 -4.68 -1.84 8.88
N MET A 895 -3.58 -1.19 8.48
CA MET A 895 -2.92 -0.17 9.30
C MET A 895 -3.83 1.02 9.57
N ARG A 896 -4.48 1.58 8.53
CA ARG A 896 -5.45 2.68 8.67
C ARG A 896 -6.61 2.28 9.57
N ASP A 897 -7.16 1.08 9.40
CA ASP A 897 -8.33 0.61 10.16
C ASP A 897 -8.00 0.39 11.65
N ILE A 898 -6.86 -0.25 11.97
CA ILE A 898 -6.37 -0.38 13.36
C ILE A 898 -6.10 1.00 13.97
N PHE A 899 -5.52 1.93 13.22
CA PHE A 899 -5.24 3.29 13.72
C PHE A 899 -6.53 4.07 14.01
N LYS A 900 -7.56 3.93 13.15
CA LYS A 900 -8.92 4.44 13.42
C LYS A 900 -9.54 3.78 14.65
N GLN A 901 -9.48 2.45 14.78
CA GLN A 901 -10.02 1.72 15.92
C GLN A 901 -9.40 2.21 17.24
N VAL A 902 -8.08 2.39 17.27
CA VAL A 902 -7.38 2.91 18.45
C VAL A 902 -7.84 4.34 18.79
N PHE A 903 -7.68 5.30 17.89
CA PHE A 903 -7.83 6.73 18.26
C PHE A 903 -9.24 7.32 18.05
N LEU A 904 -10.18 6.58 17.46
CA LEU A 904 -11.57 7.01 17.26
C LEU A 904 -12.63 6.06 17.87
N GLN A 905 -12.28 4.82 18.23
CA GLN A 905 -13.21 3.83 18.78
C GLN A 905 -12.80 3.35 20.20
N GLY A 906 -12.10 4.21 20.94
CA GLY A 906 -11.79 4.01 22.36
C GLY A 906 -10.67 3.03 22.70
N GLY A 907 -9.94 2.49 21.70
CA GLY A 907 -8.77 1.65 21.96
C GLY A 907 -7.62 2.42 22.63
N ALA A 908 -7.48 3.72 22.35
CA ALA A 908 -6.53 4.62 22.99
C ALA A 908 -6.86 4.87 24.47
N ASP A 909 -8.15 4.90 24.82
CA ASP A 909 -8.62 5.27 26.17
C ASP A 909 -8.20 4.23 27.21
N ARG A 910 -8.08 2.97 26.76
CA ARG A 910 -7.63 1.80 27.54
C ARG A 910 -6.11 1.72 27.71
N MET A 911 -5.31 2.66 27.18
CA MET A 911 -3.86 2.71 27.39
C MET A 911 -3.39 4.06 27.98
N PRO A 912 -2.30 4.08 28.78
CA PRO A 912 -1.73 5.31 29.32
C PRO A 912 -1.46 6.38 28.25
N PRO A 913 -1.75 7.68 28.48
CA PRO A 913 -1.63 8.74 27.47
C PRO A 913 -0.25 8.83 26.81
N LEU A 914 0.84 8.61 27.54
CA LEU A 914 2.20 8.54 26.96
C LEU A 914 2.37 7.38 25.97
N LYS A 915 1.73 6.23 26.20
CA LYS A 915 1.75 5.10 25.25
C LYS A 915 0.90 5.41 24.02
N ALA A 916 -0.23 6.11 24.18
CA ALA A 916 -1.06 6.58 23.07
C ALA A 916 -0.33 7.63 22.21
N LEU A 917 0.33 8.62 22.83
CA LEU A 917 1.16 9.62 22.13
C LEU A 917 2.33 8.98 21.37
N ALA A 918 3.08 8.08 22.02
CA ALA A 918 4.17 7.38 21.36
C ALA A 918 3.68 6.49 20.19
N LEU A 919 2.49 5.88 20.30
CA LEU A 919 1.85 5.13 19.22
C LEU A 919 1.39 6.05 18.08
N TYR A 920 0.81 7.22 18.40
CA TYR A 920 0.40 8.20 17.41
C TYR A 920 1.59 8.73 16.61
N GLU A 921 2.63 9.22 17.29
CA GLU A 921 3.84 9.74 16.62
C GLU A 921 4.58 8.68 15.78
N SER A 922 4.57 7.42 16.23
CA SER A 922 5.18 6.30 15.49
C SER A 922 4.52 5.99 14.16
N PHE A 923 3.28 6.44 13.94
CA PHE A 923 2.42 6.11 12.79
C PHE A 923 1.56 7.31 12.32
N ARG A 924 2.03 8.55 12.53
CA ARG A 924 1.20 9.76 12.30
C ARG A 924 0.74 9.91 10.85
N GLU A 925 1.44 9.28 9.90
CA GLU A 925 1.08 9.23 8.48
C GLU A 925 -0.24 8.49 8.18
N LEU A 926 -0.75 7.69 9.14
CA LEU A 926 -2.05 7.03 9.06
C LEU A 926 -3.24 7.94 9.40
N THR A 927 -2.97 9.18 9.86
CA THR A 927 -4.02 10.14 10.25
C THR A 927 -4.86 10.56 9.03
N PRO A 928 -6.19 10.30 8.99
CA PRO A 928 -7.03 10.64 7.84
C PRO A 928 -6.99 12.14 7.51
N ALA A 929 -7.05 12.52 6.23
CA ALA A 929 -7.12 13.93 5.81
C ALA A 929 -8.44 14.61 6.21
N GLU A 930 -9.50 13.81 6.36
CA GLU A 930 -10.88 14.23 6.67
C GLU A 930 -11.09 14.67 8.14
N PRO A 931 -12.27 15.25 8.51
CA PRO A 931 -12.61 15.62 9.89
C PRO A 931 -12.46 14.50 10.94
N GLU A 932 -12.40 13.23 10.53
CA GLU A 932 -11.98 12.11 11.37
C GLU A 932 -10.59 12.33 12.00
N GLY A 933 -9.59 12.72 11.20
CA GLY A 933 -8.24 13.03 11.71
C GLY A 933 -8.19 14.30 12.56
N ASP A 934 -9.14 15.23 12.36
CA ASP A 934 -9.26 16.41 13.22
C ASP A 934 -9.68 16.02 14.63
N ARG A 935 -10.69 15.13 14.72
CA ARG A 935 -11.18 14.53 15.98
C ARG A 935 -10.12 13.64 16.62
N MET A 936 -9.43 12.83 15.83
CA MET A 936 -8.39 11.90 16.28
C MET A 936 -7.31 12.60 17.12
N ILE A 937 -6.76 13.71 16.61
CA ILE A 937 -5.77 14.51 17.34
C ILE A 937 -6.43 15.25 18.51
N SER A 938 -7.67 15.75 18.36
CA SER A 938 -8.39 16.41 19.46
C SER A 938 -8.56 15.50 20.68
N ASN A 939 -8.95 14.23 20.47
CA ASN A 939 -9.08 13.23 21.53
C ASN A 939 -7.75 12.96 22.23
N LEU A 940 -6.65 12.86 21.46
CA LEU A 940 -5.31 12.67 22.02
C LEU A 940 -4.82 13.88 22.83
N VAL A 941 -5.04 15.09 22.31
CA VAL A 941 -4.73 16.36 22.99
C VAL A 941 -5.44 16.45 24.34
N ASP A 942 -6.71 16.05 24.39
CA ASP A 942 -7.52 16.14 25.62
C ASP A 942 -7.01 15.20 26.70
N ARG A 943 -6.71 13.94 26.33
CA ARG A 943 -6.11 12.94 27.23
C ARG A 943 -4.67 13.25 27.66
N LEU A 944 -3.99 14.16 26.96
CA LEU A 944 -2.69 14.69 27.40
C LEU A 944 -2.86 15.83 28.40
N VAL A 945 -3.87 16.70 28.23
CA VAL A 945 -4.21 17.74 29.22
C VAL A 945 -4.70 17.13 30.54
N GLU A 946 -5.45 16.03 30.49
CA GLU A 946 -5.92 15.30 31.68
C GLU A 946 -4.79 14.77 32.59
N VAL A 947 -3.58 14.59 32.06
CA VAL A 947 -2.39 14.15 32.81
C VAL A 947 -1.25 15.18 32.79
N ASP A 948 -1.60 16.46 32.64
CA ASP A 948 -0.70 17.63 32.69
C ASP A 948 0.46 17.64 31.66
N LEU A 949 0.34 16.88 30.57
CA LEU A 949 1.29 16.87 29.45
C LEU A 949 1.02 18.04 28.49
N LEU A 950 0.87 19.25 29.06
CA LEU A 950 0.35 20.45 28.40
C LEU A 950 1.16 20.87 27.17
N GLU A 951 2.50 20.79 27.24
CA GLU A 951 3.35 21.20 26.12
C GLU A 951 3.16 20.31 24.88
N ARG A 952 3.03 18.98 25.06
CA ARG A 952 2.77 18.06 23.93
C ARG A 952 1.31 18.12 23.45
N ALA A 953 0.37 18.42 24.34
CA ALA A 953 -1.00 18.76 23.95
C ALA A 953 -1.04 20.04 23.09
N ALA A 954 -0.21 21.03 23.42
CA ALA A 954 -0.09 22.27 22.66
C ALA A 954 0.59 22.05 21.30
N ASP A 955 1.71 21.33 21.23
CA ASP A 955 2.45 21.07 19.98
C ASP A 955 1.57 20.41 18.90
N LEU A 956 0.81 19.36 19.29
CA LEU A 956 -0.11 18.66 18.38
C LEU A 956 -1.21 19.58 17.83
N LEU A 957 -1.79 20.43 18.69
CA LEU A 957 -2.89 21.32 18.34
C LEU A 957 -2.41 22.56 17.57
N ASP A 958 -1.20 23.06 17.83
CA ASP A 958 -0.54 24.11 17.05
C ASP A 958 -0.27 23.64 15.61
N GLY A 959 0.24 22.42 15.44
CA GLY A 959 0.40 21.78 14.13
C GLY A 959 -0.91 21.72 13.33
N GLN A 960 -2.03 21.34 13.97
CA GLN A 960 -3.36 21.40 13.34
C GLN A 960 -3.76 22.83 12.95
N VAL A 961 -3.61 23.79 13.87
CA VAL A 961 -4.04 25.18 13.69
C VAL A 961 -3.25 25.88 12.56
N ARG A 962 -1.96 25.60 12.41
CA ARG A 962 -1.13 26.18 11.35
C ARG A 962 -1.36 25.54 9.99
N HIS A 963 -1.34 24.21 9.91
CA HIS A 963 -1.13 23.50 8.64
C HIS A 963 -2.36 22.76 8.09
N ARG A 964 -3.42 22.57 8.89
CA ARG A 964 -4.51 21.63 8.54
C ARG A 964 -5.91 22.24 8.67
N LEU A 965 -6.19 23.00 9.72
CA LEU A 965 -7.52 23.53 9.99
C LEU A 965 -7.78 24.86 9.26
N ALA A 966 -9.02 25.03 8.78
CA ALA A 966 -9.51 26.24 8.11
C ALA A 966 -10.80 26.77 8.75
N GLY A 967 -11.11 28.05 8.50
CA GLY A 967 -12.35 28.70 8.93
C GLY A 967 -12.67 28.54 10.43
N ALA A 968 -13.96 28.36 10.74
CA ALA A 968 -14.45 28.22 12.11
C ALA A 968 -13.76 27.08 12.92
N ARG A 969 -13.33 25.99 12.26
CA ARG A 969 -12.57 24.90 12.91
C ARG A 969 -11.22 25.41 13.43
N ARG A 970 -10.46 26.15 12.60
CA ARG A 970 -9.20 26.80 13.00
C ARG A 970 -9.42 27.79 14.15
N THR A 971 -10.48 28.60 14.07
CA THR A 971 -10.84 29.60 15.08
C THR A 971 -11.18 28.98 16.44
N LYS A 972 -11.87 27.81 16.47
CA LYS A 972 -12.15 27.03 17.69
C LYS A 972 -10.89 26.37 18.24
N ALA A 973 -10.12 25.69 17.39
CA ALA A 973 -8.89 25.00 17.79
C ALA A 973 -7.83 25.96 18.35
N GLY A 974 -7.60 27.11 17.71
CA GLY A 974 -6.66 28.13 18.22
C GLY A 974 -7.10 28.78 19.54
N ALA A 975 -8.40 28.83 19.83
CA ALA A 975 -8.89 29.24 21.14
C ALA A 975 -8.64 28.17 22.23
N ARG A 976 -8.72 26.88 21.87
CA ARG A 976 -8.32 25.77 22.76
C ARG A 976 -6.81 25.77 23.00
N LEU A 977 -6.01 25.93 21.95
CA LEU A 977 -4.55 26.05 22.04
C LEU A 977 -4.11 27.19 22.96
N ALA A 978 -4.72 28.38 22.81
CA ALA A 978 -4.48 29.51 23.70
C ALA A 978 -4.95 29.25 25.15
N SER A 979 -5.93 28.36 25.37
CA SER A 979 -6.29 27.91 26.72
C SER A 979 -5.21 26.99 27.31
N ILE A 980 -4.66 26.06 26.52
CA ILE A 980 -3.56 25.17 26.94
C ILE A 980 -2.31 25.99 27.29
N TYR A 981 -1.88 26.91 26.42
CA TYR A 981 -0.74 27.80 26.70
C TYR A 981 -0.94 28.72 27.92
N LEU A 982 -2.19 28.98 28.36
CA LEU A 982 -2.48 29.73 29.59
C LEU A 982 -2.55 28.85 30.86
N LEU A 983 -2.63 27.52 30.71
CA LEU A 983 -2.36 26.58 31.80
C LEU A 983 -0.84 26.37 31.94
N ASP A 984 -0.16 26.15 30.81
CA ASP A 984 1.29 25.95 30.64
C ASP A 984 2.12 27.24 30.83
N ALA A 985 1.59 28.23 31.56
CA ALA A 985 2.21 29.51 31.92
C ALA A 985 2.91 30.30 30.78
N LYS A 986 2.51 30.10 29.51
CA LYS A 986 3.12 30.69 28.30
C LYS A 986 2.17 31.70 27.61
N PRO A 987 1.80 32.83 28.25
CA PRO A 987 0.81 33.77 27.73
C PRO A 987 1.22 34.44 26.41
N GLY A 988 2.52 34.54 26.10
CA GLY A 988 3.00 34.98 24.77
C GLY A 988 2.52 34.04 23.65
N LYS A 989 2.82 32.74 23.76
CA LYS A 989 2.34 31.71 22.82
C LYS A 989 0.81 31.67 22.76
N ALA A 990 0.10 32.01 23.85
CA ALA A 990 -1.36 32.12 23.84
C ALA A 990 -1.89 33.29 23.00
N LEU A 991 -1.20 34.43 22.95
CA LEU A 991 -1.52 35.52 22.02
C LEU A 991 -1.26 35.09 20.57
N ASP A 992 -0.09 34.50 20.30
CA ASP A 992 0.28 34.00 18.97
C ASP A 992 -0.76 32.99 18.46
N ALA A 993 -1.15 32.02 19.30
CA ALA A 993 -2.18 31.03 18.99
C ALA A 993 -3.54 31.66 18.63
N LEU A 994 -3.93 32.77 19.27
CA LEU A 994 -5.13 33.53 18.92
C LEU A 994 -4.94 34.31 17.61
N ASP A 995 -3.77 34.89 17.37
CA ASP A 995 -3.49 35.70 16.18
C ASP A 995 -3.37 34.85 14.90
N ILE A 996 -2.64 33.73 14.92
CA ILE A 996 -2.55 32.79 13.78
C ILE A 996 -3.88 32.07 13.47
N SER A 997 -4.85 32.12 14.38
CA SER A 997 -6.18 31.52 14.26
C SER A 997 -7.31 32.55 14.12
N LYS A 998 -6.98 33.79 13.72
CA LYS A 998 -7.98 34.76 13.26
C LYS A 998 -8.74 34.22 12.04
N GLY A 999 -10.05 34.48 12.00
CA GLY A 999 -10.93 34.08 10.90
C GLY A 999 -12.35 34.61 11.11
N THR A 1000 -13.09 34.80 10.02
CA THR A 1000 -14.50 35.19 10.02
C THR A 1000 -15.42 33.98 10.25
N GLY A 1001 -16.65 34.21 10.73
CA GLY A 1001 -17.66 33.15 10.93
C GLY A 1001 -17.48 32.31 12.20
N GLY A 1002 -17.45 32.95 13.37
CA GLY A 1002 -17.53 32.27 14.67
C GLY A 1002 -18.82 32.65 15.42
N SER A 1003 -19.33 31.76 16.29
CA SER A 1003 -20.46 32.09 17.17
C SER A 1003 -20.07 33.18 18.18
N LYS A 1004 -21.04 33.96 18.68
CA LYS A 1004 -20.79 35.02 19.67
C LYS A 1004 -20.00 34.50 20.88
N VAL A 1005 -20.35 33.30 21.38
CA VAL A 1005 -19.66 32.61 22.48
C VAL A 1005 -18.17 32.38 22.18
N LEU A 1006 -17.82 31.98 20.94
CA LEU A 1006 -16.42 31.79 20.55
C LEU A 1006 -15.67 33.12 20.40
N VAL A 1007 -16.34 34.18 19.92
CA VAL A 1007 -15.76 35.52 19.84
C VAL A 1007 -15.50 36.10 21.23
N ASP A 1008 -16.46 36.01 22.14
CA ASP A 1008 -16.34 36.44 23.54
C ASP A 1008 -15.23 35.64 24.25
N ARG A 1009 -15.23 34.30 24.16
CA ARG A 1009 -14.18 33.45 24.77
C ARG A 1009 -12.78 33.80 24.25
N ARG A 1010 -12.63 34.09 22.95
CA ARG A 1010 -11.34 34.53 22.37
C ARG A 1010 -10.92 35.93 22.85
N ARG A 1011 -11.87 36.85 23.07
CA ARG A 1011 -11.62 38.16 23.68
C ARG A 1011 -11.14 38.02 25.13
N HIS A 1012 -11.80 37.16 25.92
CA HIS A 1012 -11.40 36.85 27.30
C HIS A 1012 -10.02 36.20 27.40
N LEU A 1013 -9.72 35.22 26.54
CA LEU A 1013 -8.39 34.59 26.47
C LEU A 1013 -7.30 35.61 26.10
N ARG A 1014 -7.57 36.51 25.13
CA ARG A 1014 -6.60 37.57 24.76
C ARG A 1014 -6.35 38.54 25.91
N ALA A 1015 -7.41 38.99 26.59
CA ALA A 1015 -7.29 39.88 27.74
C ALA A 1015 -6.56 39.20 28.92
N ARG A 1016 -6.81 37.91 29.19
CA ARG A 1016 -6.09 37.15 30.22
C ARG A 1016 -4.60 36.97 29.90
N ALA A 1017 -4.26 36.72 28.64
CA ALA A 1017 -2.88 36.62 28.19
C ALA A 1017 -2.13 37.97 28.28
N LEU A 1018 -2.77 39.08 27.88
CA LEU A 1018 -2.23 40.43 28.06
C LEU A 1018 -2.04 40.78 29.55
N ALA A 1019 -2.99 40.41 30.41
CA ALA A 1019 -2.90 40.62 31.86
C ALA A 1019 -1.71 39.90 32.49
N LYS A 1020 -1.51 38.61 32.21
CA LYS A 1020 -0.35 37.82 32.66
C LYS A 1020 0.98 38.23 31.98
N LEU A 1021 0.95 39.15 31.00
CA LEU A 1021 2.10 39.85 30.41
C LEU A 1021 2.25 41.29 30.94
N HIS A 1022 1.59 41.63 32.05
CA HIS A 1022 1.52 42.97 32.66
C HIS A 1022 0.94 44.09 31.77
N ARG A 1023 0.37 43.75 30.60
CA ARG A 1023 -0.27 44.68 29.65
C ARG A 1023 -1.74 44.91 30.01
N GLY A 1024 -1.99 45.23 31.28
CA GLY A 1024 -3.33 45.30 31.88
C GLY A 1024 -4.25 46.32 31.23
N ASP A 1025 -3.73 47.46 30.78
CA ASP A 1025 -4.58 48.52 30.21
C ASP A 1025 -5.04 48.21 28.77
N GLU A 1026 -4.25 47.46 28.00
CA GLU A 1026 -4.72 46.86 26.73
C GLU A 1026 -5.78 45.78 26.98
N ALA A 1027 -5.59 44.95 28.00
CA ALA A 1027 -6.57 43.93 28.39
C ALA A 1027 -7.92 44.58 28.80
N LEU A 1028 -7.89 45.66 29.58
CA LEU A 1028 -9.08 46.43 29.94
C LEU A 1028 -9.72 47.14 28.74
N ALA A 1029 -8.92 47.65 27.79
CA ALA A 1029 -9.44 48.21 26.55
C ALA A 1029 -10.22 47.18 25.71
N LEU A 1030 -9.74 45.93 25.64
CA LEU A 1030 -10.47 44.82 25.00
C LEU A 1030 -11.78 44.46 25.73
N LEU A 1031 -11.86 44.66 27.05
CA LEU A 1031 -13.05 44.33 27.86
C LEU A 1031 -14.05 45.51 27.98
N ARG A 1032 -13.83 46.62 27.28
CA ARG A 1032 -14.72 47.79 27.33
C ARG A 1032 -16.13 47.41 26.86
N GLY A 1033 -17.15 47.74 27.65
CA GLY A 1033 -18.54 47.33 27.41
C GLY A 1033 -18.89 45.87 27.73
N ASP A 1034 -17.91 45.02 28.05
CA ASP A 1034 -18.15 43.60 28.36
C ASP A 1034 -18.62 43.42 29.80
N ASN A 1035 -19.94 43.42 30.00
CA ASN A 1035 -20.57 43.21 31.30
C ASN A 1035 -21.00 41.75 31.52
N SER A 1036 -20.43 40.78 30.78
CA SER A 1036 -20.59 39.37 31.09
C SER A 1036 -19.88 39.02 32.41
N ALA A 1037 -20.34 37.96 33.08
CA ALA A 1037 -19.77 37.56 34.37
C ALA A 1037 -18.26 37.27 34.31
N ASP A 1038 -17.76 36.76 33.18
CA ASP A 1038 -16.32 36.49 33.02
C ASP A 1038 -15.54 37.74 32.56
N GLY A 1039 -16.17 38.64 31.80
CA GLY A 1039 -15.61 39.97 31.49
C GLY A 1039 -15.46 40.84 32.74
N LEU A 1040 -16.45 40.84 33.64
CA LEU A 1040 -16.40 41.52 34.93
C LEU A 1040 -15.37 40.91 35.88
N ARG A 1041 -15.28 39.58 35.96
CA ARG A 1041 -14.24 38.89 36.77
C ARG A 1041 -12.86 39.34 36.32
N LEU A 1042 -12.60 39.25 35.02
CA LEU A 1042 -11.30 39.56 34.44
C LEU A 1042 -10.96 41.06 34.58
N LYS A 1043 -11.91 41.99 34.44
CA LYS A 1043 -11.72 43.40 34.81
C LYS A 1043 -11.31 43.57 36.27
N ALA A 1044 -11.99 42.89 37.18
CA ALA A 1044 -11.69 42.96 38.61
C ALA A 1044 -10.30 42.42 38.95
N ASP A 1045 -9.90 41.28 38.36
CA ASP A 1045 -8.54 40.74 38.50
C ASP A 1045 -7.49 41.73 37.96
N ILE A 1046 -7.66 42.26 36.73
CA ILE A 1046 -6.70 43.22 36.14
C ILE A 1046 -6.62 44.54 36.92
N HIS A 1047 -7.72 45.00 37.52
CA HIS A 1047 -7.70 46.17 38.39
C HIS A 1047 -7.02 45.87 39.74
N ALA A 1048 -7.24 44.69 40.33
CA ALA A 1048 -6.59 44.24 41.57
C ALA A 1048 -5.07 44.06 41.40
N ASP A 1049 -4.64 43.35 40.35
CA ASP A 1049 -3.23 43.12 40.03
C ASP A 1049 -2.47 44.44 39.82
N ALA A 1050 -3.16 45.46 39.27
CA ALA A 1050 -2.64 46.81 39.10
C ALA A 1050 -2.82 47.74 40.31
N GLY A 1051 -3.25 47.23 41.48
CA GLY A 1051 -3.45 48.00 42.71
C GLY A 1051 -4.62 49.00 42.69
N ARG A 1052 -5.47 48.96 41.67
CA ARG A 1052 -6.58 49.90 41.42
C ARG A 1052 -7.87 49.40 42.09
N TRP A 1053 -7.78 49.12 43.39
CA TRP A 1053 -8.80 48.40 44.18
C TRP A 1053 -10.22 48.98 44.08
N GLY A 1054 -10.38 50.31 44.03
CA GLY A 1054 -11.69 50.93 43.81
C GLY A 1054 -12.37 50.44 42.53
N LYS A 1055 -11.63 50.38 41.40
CA LYS A 1055 -12.13 49.88 40.12
C LYS A 1055 -12.28 48.36 40.07
N ALA A 1056 -11.57 47.64 40.95
CA ALA A 1056 -11.80 46.22 41.15
C ALA A 1056 -13.14 45.98 41.87
N ALA A 1057 -13.47 46.79 42.89
CA ALA A 1057 -14.75 46.76 43.58
C ALA A 1057 -15.92 47.12 42.64
N ASP A 1058 -15.79 48.18 41.82
CA ASP A 1058 -16.81 48.54 40.81
C ASP A 1058 -17.13 47.37 39.86
N ALA A 1059 -16.12 46.60 39.46
CA ALA A 1059 -16.27 45.42 38.62
C ALA A 1059 -16.79 44.17 39.37
N LEU A 1060 -16.72 44.16 40.71
CA LEU A 1060 -17.21 43.09 41.58
C LEU A 1060 -18.65 43.31 42.06
N ASP A 1061 -19.13 44.55 42.15
CA ASP A 1061 -20.53 44.86 42.46
C ASP A 1061 -21.49 44.22 41.43
N GLY A 1062 -21.19 44.39 40.14
CA GLY A 1062 -21.90 43.71 39.04
C GLY A 1062 -21.75 42.18 39.00
N LEU A 1063 -21.04 41.58 39.96
CA LEU A 1063 -20.92 40.14 40.20
C LEU A 1063 -21.54 39.68 41.51
N LEU A 1064 -22.10 40.59 42.32
CA LEU A 1064 -22.73 40.21 43.58
C LEU A 1064 -24.01 39.40 43.33
N PRO A 1065 -24.32 38.42 44.19
CA PRO A 1065 -25.56 37.66 44.10
C PRO A 1065 -26.76 38.56 44.43
N ASN A 1066 -27.95 38.20 43.94
CA ASN A 1066 -29.20 38.79 44.42
C ASN A 1066 -29.27 38.71 45.95
N THR A 1067 -29.87 39.73 46.58
CA THR A 1067 -30.00 39.81 48.04
C THR A 1067 -30.66 38.53 48.58
N PRO A 1068 -30.04 37.81 49.55
CA PRO A 1068 -30.63 36.63 50.15
C PRO A 1068 -32.00 36.95 50.78
N LYS A 1069 -32.88 35.95 50.83
CA LYS A 1069 -34.05 36.03 51.71
C LYS A 1069 -33.58 35.91 53.18
N PRO A 1070 -34.24 36.56 54.15
CA PRO A 1070 -33.95 36.37 55.57
C PRO A 1070 -33.91 34.88 55.94
N GLY A 1071 -32.94 34.50 56.78
CA GLY A 1071 -32.67 33.14 57.22
C GLY A 1071 -32.03 32.20 56.17
N ALA A 1072 -31.94 32.58 54.89
CA ALA A 1072 -31.54 31.66 53.82
C ALA A 1072 -30.02 31.54 53.63
N ALA A 1073 -29.51 30.30 53.74
CA ALA A 1073 -28.11 29.97 53.51
C ALA A 1073 -27.65 30.29 52.08
N MET A 1074 -26.45 30.86 51.95
CA MET A 1074 -25.90 31.28 50.66
C MET A 1074 -25.00 30.20 50.06
N ALA A 1075 -25.18 29.93 48.76
CA ALA A 1075 -24.31 29.00 48.03
C ALA A 1075 -22.84 29.45 48.04
N GLU A 1076 -21.92 28.51 48.29
CA GLU A 1076 -20.46 28.69 48.38
C GLU A 1076 -19.85 29.60 47.30
N ARG A 1077 -20.31 29.49 46.03
CA ARG A 1077 -19.85 30.35 44.92
C ARG A 1077 -20.11 31.83 45.21
N ASN A 1078 -21.31 32.12 45.71
CA ASN A 1078 -21.81 33.47 45.97
C ASN A 1078 -21.13 34.06 47.22
N VAL A 1079 -20.93 33.24 48.26
CA VAL A 1079 -20.15 33.61 49.47
C VAL A 1079 -18.76 34.12 49.08
N ARG A 1080 -18.07 33.42 48.17
CA ARG A 1080 -16.75 33.84 47.65
C ARG A 1080 -16.79 35.10 46.79
N GLN A 1081 -17.89 35.37 46.08
CA GLN A 1081 -18.08 36.62 45.34
C GLN A 1081 -18.28 37.82 46.29
N VAL A 1082 -19.07 37.65 47.35
CA VAL A 1082 -19.27 38.66 48.40
C VAL A 1082 -17.96 38.96 49.14
N LEU A 1083 -17.20 37.94 49.55
CA LEU A 1083 -15.88 38.10 50.18
C LEU A 1083 -14.89 38.85 49.28
N ARG A 1084 -14.79 38.49 47.99
CA ARG A 1084 -13.87 39.14 47.07
C ARG A 1084 -14.23 40.61 46.83
N SER A 1085 -15.52 40.96 46.85
CA SER A 1085 -15.97 42.36 46.84
C SER A 1085 -15.58 43.09 48.14
N ALA A 1086 -15.81 42.47 49.31
CA ALA A 1086 -15.40 43.02 50.60
C ALA A 1086 -13.90 43.35 50.65
N VAL A 1087 -13.04 42.39 50.29
CA VAL A 1087 -11.57 42.59 50.22
C VAL A 1087 -11.21 43.78 49.32
N ALA A 1088 -11.85 43.92 48.15
CA ALA A 1088 -11.60 45.03 47.25
C ALA A 1088 -12.06 46.39 47.81
N LEU A 1089 -13.21 46.44 48.51
CA LEU A 1089 -13.72 47.63 49.18
C LEU A 1089 -12.86 48.05 50.38
N THR A 1090 -12.43 47.10 51.21
CA THR A 1090 -11.52 47.33 52.34
C THR A 1090 -10.17 47.88 51.83
N LEU A 1091 -9.61 47.30 50.77
CA LEU A 1091 -8.38 47.77 50.11
C LEU A 1091 -8.53 49.10 49.37
N ALA A 1092 -9.75 49.46 48.95
CA ALA A 1092 -10.07 50.75 48.36
C ALA A 1092 -10.39 51.85 49.39
N GLY A 1093 -10.59 51.49 50.66
CA GLY A 1093 -11.03 52.41 51.72
C GLY A 1093 -12.50 52.84 51.64
N ARG A 1094 -13.33 52.19 50.80
CA ARG A 1094 -14.71 52.58 50.49
C ARG A 1094 -15.69 52.09 51.57
N ARG A 1095 -15.66 52.76 52.74
CA ARG A 1095 -16.42 52.36 53.95
C ARG A 1095 -17.93 52.33 53.75
N ASP A 1096 -18.51 53.35 53.13
CA ASP A 1096 -19.98 53.45 53.01
C ASP A 1096 -20.59 52.29 52.20
N GLU A 1097 -19.86 51.83 51.18
CA GLU A 1097 -20.21 50.67 50.34
C GLU A 1097 -19.93 49.33 51.04
N LEU A 1098 -18.88 49.27 51.87
CA LEU A 1098 -18.57 48.14 52.74
C LEU A 1098 -19.66 47.93 53.80
N ASP A 1099 -20.13 49.00 54.43
CA ASP A 1099 -21.31 49.00 55.32
C ASP A 1099 -22.59 48.61 54.56
N GLY A 1100 -22.72 49.04 53.29
CA GLY A 1100 -23.79 48.58 52.40
C GLY A 1100 -23.75 47.07 52.13
N LEU A 1101 -22.55 46.52 51.89
CA LEU A 1101 -22.31 45.09 51.70
C LEU A 1101 -22.62 44.29 52.98
N GLN A 1102 -22.20 44.80 54.14
CA GLN A 1102 -22.49 44.24 55.46
C GLN A 1102 -24.00 44.21 55.72
N LYS A 1103 -24.71 45.32 55.49
CA LYS A 1103 -26.19 45.40 55.62
C LYS A 1103 -26.92 44.44 54.66
N ARG A 1104 -26.40 44.23 53.46
CA ARG A 1104 -27.05 43.43 52.40
C ARG A 1104 -26.78 41.92 52.49
N TYR A 1105 -25.65 41.50 53.05
CA TYR A 1105 -25.24 40.08 53.05
C TYR A 1105 -24.82 39.54 54.43
N GLY A 1106 -24.62 40.38 55.45
CA GLY A 1106 -24.06 39.99 56.76
C GLY A 1106 -24.81 38.85 57.44
N GLU A 1107 -26.14 38.82 57.39
CA GLU A 1107 -26.94 37.74 57.97
C GLU A 1107 -26.62 36.38 57.35
N ALA A 1108 -26.64 36.28 56.02
CA ALA A 1108 -26.33 35.05 55.29
C ALA A 1108 -24.84 34.69 55.35
N MET A 1109 -23.95 35.69 55.45
CA MET A 1109 -22.51 35.48 55.62
C MET A 1109 -22.16 34.90 57.01
N ARG A 1110 -22.92 35.23 58.07
CA ARG A 1110 -22.78 34.60 59.41
C ARG A 1110 -23.06 33.09 59.39
N GLN A 1111 -23.87 32.60 58.45
CA GLN A 1111 -24.13 31.16 58.26
C GLN A 1111 -23.04 30.46 57.41
N SER A 1112 -22.04 31.20 56.90
CA SER A 1112 -20.97 30.64 56.07
C SER A 1112 -19.71 30.30 56.89
N LYS A 1113 -18.91 29.34 56.41
CA LYS A 1113 -17.58 29.01 56.95
C LYS A 1113 -16.56 30.17 56.93
N HIS A 1114 -16.93 31.31 56.36
CA HIS A 1114 -16.11 32.52 56.25
C HIS A 1114 -16.69 33.70 57.03
N ALA A 1115 -17.64 33.43 57.95
CA ALA A 1115 -18.32 34.44 58.78
C ALA A 1115 -17.34 35.39 59.48
N GLU A 1116 -16.26 34.86 60.08
CA GLU A 1116 -15.27 35.67 60.78
C GLU A 1116 -14.43 36.54 59.84
N THR A 1117 -14.01 35.99 58.70
CA THR A 1117 -13.27 36.75 57.67
C THR A 1117 -14.12 37.89 57.12
N PHE A 1118 -15.41 37.66 56.89
CA PHE A 1118 -16.33 38.72 56.45
C PHE A 1118 -16.56 39.76 57.55
N ARG A 1119 -16.74 39.34 58.81
CA ARG A 1119 -16.87 40.23 59.98
C ARG A 1119 -15.62 41.09 60.18
N LEU A 1120 -14.42 40.55 59.98
CA LEU A 1120 -13.16 41.30 60.08
C LEU A 1120 -13.01 42.33 58.94
N LEU A 1121 -13.45 41.98 57.72
CA LEU A 1121 -13.34 42.85 56.55
C LEU A 1121 -14.40 43.96 56.51
N ALA A 1122 -15.62 43.69 56.98
CA ALA A 1122 -16.82 44.52 56.79
C ALA A 1122 -17.59 44.85 58.08
N GLY A 1123 -17.05 44.53 59.26
CA GLY A 1123 -17.65 44.87 60.55
C GLY A 1123 -17.32 46.29 61.00
N SER A 1124 -18.36 47.06 61.31
CA SER A 1124 -18.30 48.40 61.88
C SER A 1124 -18.86 48.41 63.31
N GLU A 1125 -17.97 48.36 64.31
CA GLU A 1125 -18.31 48.51 65.73
C GLU A 1125 -17.19 49.26 66.48
N ASP A 1126 -17.57 50.36 67.13
CA ASP A 1126 -16.93 51.08 68.25
C ASP A 1126 -15.41 51.27 68.31
N GLY A 1127 -14.92 52.18 67.45
CA GLY A 1127 -14.35 53.45 67.93
C GLY A 1127 -13.00 53.48 68.69
N GLN A 1128 -12.44 52.37 69.14
CA GLN A 1128 -11.16 52.31 69.84
C GLN A 1128 -10.15 51.37 69.15
N GLY A 1129 -8.86 51.64 69.32
CA GLY A 1129 -7.78 50.91 68.64
C GLY A 1129 -7.57 49.48 69.19
N VAL A 1130 -6.79 48.62 68.54
CA VAL A 1130 -5.79 48.89 67.49
C VAL A 1130 -5.74 47.72 66.49
N SER A 1131 -5.68 48.03 65.19
CA SER A 1131 -4.97 47.18 64.22
C SER A 1131 -3.92 48.02 63.50
N THR A 1132 -2.64 47.71 63.75
CA THR A 1132 -1.53 48.48 63.18
C THR A 1132 -1.47 48.31 61.67
N ILE A 1133 -0.84 49.26 60.98
CA ILE A 1133 -0.62 49.17 59.52
C ILE A 1133 0.15 47.88 59.16
N ALA A 1134 1.06 47.42 60.03
CA ALA A 1134 1.75 46.13 59.87
C ALA A 1134 0.82 44.91 59.94
N GLN A 1135 -0.14 44.92 60.87
CA GLN A 1135 -1.13 43.85 61.03
C GLN A 1135 -2.07 43.80 59.82
N ARG A 1136 -2.54 44.96 59.36
CA ARG A 1136 -3.29 45.10 58.10
C ARG A 1136 -2.46 44.66 56.88
N LEU A 1137 -1.15 44.92 56.84
CA LEU A 1137 -0.28 44.41 55.77
C LEU A 1137 -0.12 42.88 55.81
N ALA A 1138 -0.08 42.27 56.99
CA ALA A 1138 -0.05 40.80 57.15
C ALA A 1138 -1.39 40.15 56.75
N GLU A 1139 -2.51 40.79 57.09
CA GLU A 1139 -3.85 40.39 56.64
C GLU A 1139 -3.99 40.58 55.12
N VAL A 1140 -3.40 41.64 54.54
CA VAL A 1140 -3.34 41.85 53.07
C VAL A 1140 -2.40 40.87 52.37
N SER A 1141 -1.34 40.39 53.01
CA SER A 1141 -0.50 39.32 52.43
C SER A 1141 -1.20 37.95 52.51
N GLN A 1142 -1.98 37.67 53.57
CA GLN A 1142 -2.88 36.51 53.61
C GLN A 1142 -4.02 36.62 52.59
N ALA A 1143 -4.61 37.80 52.40
CA ALA A 1143 -5.64 38.04 51.38
C ALA A 1143 -5.07 37.91 49.95
N LYS A 1144 -3.82 38.36 49.71
CA LYS A 1144 -3.09 38.09 48.46
C LYS A 1144 -2.80 36.60 48.26
N ALA A 1145 -2.36 35.90 49.31
CA ALA A 1145 -2.14 34.46 49.23
C ALA A 1145 -3.43 33.71 48.88
N PHE A 1146 -4.53 34.01 49.57
CA PHE A 1146 -5.87 33.49 49.26
C PHE A 1146 -6.29 33.82 47.81
N MET A 1147 -6.10 35.05 47.34
CA MET A 1147 -6.40 35.45 45.97
C MET A 1147 -5.55 34.69 44.93
N ASN A 1148 -4.30 34.37 45.23
CA ASN A 1148 -3.46 33.55 44.35
C ASN A 1148 -3.98 32.10 44.26
N THR A 1149 -4.19 31.42 45.40
CA THR A 1149 -4.74 30.05 45.42
C THR A 1149 -6.14 29.99 44.80
N PHE A 1150 -6.90 31.09 44.90
CA PHE A 1150 -8.19 31.26 44.25
C PHE A 1150 -8.09 31.45 42.73
N GLN A 1151 -7.10 32.21 42.21
CA GLN A 1151 -6.82 32.31 40.77
C GLN A 1151 -6.53 30.93 40.16
N ASP A 1152 -5.71 30.11 40.81
CA ASP A 1152 -5.36 28.77 40.32
C ASP A 1152 -6.59 27.85 40.21
N SER A 1153 -7.45 27.86 41.24
CA SER A 1153 -8.71 27.11 41.24
C SER A 1153 -9.67 27.55 40.11
N LEU A 1154 -9.68 28.85 39.78
CA LEU A 1154 -10.48 29.40 38.68
C LEU A 1154 -9.87 29.11 37.30
N GLN A 1155 -8.54 28.95 37.20
CA GLN A 1155 -7.89 28.50 35.98
C GLN A 1155 -8.24 27.03 35.69
N GLN A 1156 -8.27 26.15 36.70
CA GLN A 1156 -8.73 24.76 36.58
C GLN A 1156 -10.23 24.65 36.22
N GLN A 1157 -11.13 25.38 36.90
CA GLN A 1157 -12.56 25.31 36.56
C GLN A 1157 -12.88 25.86 35.15
N ALA A 1158 -12.13 26.88 34.69
CA ALA A 1158 -12.32 27.46 33.36
C ALA A 1158 -11.75 26.62 32.20
N SER A 1159 -10.80 25.71 32.47
CA SER A 1159 -10.30 24.77 31.45
C SER A 1159 -11.20 23.54 31.30
N LEU A 1160 -11.66 22.97 32.42
CA LEU A 1160 -12.49 21.75 32.45
C LEU A 1160 -13.92 21.97 31.92
N GLY A 1161 -14.47 23.19 32.04
CA GLY A 1161 -15.83 23.56 31.61
C GLY A 1161 -16.06 23.64 30.09
N GLY A 1162 -15.64 22.62 29.32
CA GLY A 1162 -15.74 22.58 27.86
C GLY A 1162 -16.47 21.37 27.26
N GLY A 1163 -16.93 20.42 28.08
CA GLY A 1163 -17.35 19.08 27.65
C GLY A 1163 -18.84 18.86 27.35
N GLN A 1164 -19.70 19.89 27.31
CA GLN A 1164 -21.12 19.74 26.95
C GLN A 1164 -21.54 20.71 25.85
N SER A 1165 -21.55 20.21 24.60
CA SER A 1165 -22.29 20.73 23.44
C SER A 1165 -22.34 19.67 22.35
#